data_AF-A0A954IKP7-F1
#
_entry.id   AF-A0A954IKP7-F1
#
_cell.length_a   1.000
_cell.length_b   1.000
_cell.length_c   1.000
_cell.angle_alpha   90.00
_cell.angle_beta   90.00
_cell.angle_gamma   90.00
#
_symmetry.space_group_name_H-M   'P 1'
#
loop_
_entity.id
_entity.type
_entity.pdbx_description
1 polymer ?
#
loop_
_entity_poly.entity_id
_entity_poly.type
_entity_poly.pdbx_seq_one_letter_code
_entity_poly.pdbx_strand_id
1 'polypeptide(L)'
;MSRRNRRIRDRIHVLLEEVLHNLRAETPALSDGAVRAAQLTRLEERVLLSASPVALAAPPDPSLADAAGTMPGDAGNAESVVSIAASSDSFTGDGSDSTDVAESSDTDGRLPASSSGDFSAAAIPADGSAETMPGLPPDGSTVLDVSLLESLGPVEPETSLLDATAEESTSTAPSGRQLVVIDSRVQDWQALVNGLVEQASGQFEFLLLTPNVDGIQQITDTIAQWNDVAAIHLVSHGSDSSLLLGSRILSADNIALSAQQITQWQYSLTADADILVYGCDLAGNDDGRELLESIHVLTGADIGGSSDVTGNAAYGGDWDLEYSIGQLERSTLLQTDAVADWLGRLSVITVDTAMDVVNASDGVTSLREAITLANSTAGQDVIVFRIPGSGVHTIALTSALPTITESVMIDATTQTGYSTSPRVALDGLGAGNVDGLTINGSDVTVRGLAINSFQGYGLMISGDHHVIEGNFIGLATNGSLVAGNGTGGILLESASDVTIGGSAFGKGNVISANIGSGITIQGTGANANRILGNIIGLNASGTVAVGNSADGITVIGAGVTGTQIGGISPAEQNTISGNGWTGIYLGDFTSGNVIDGNVIGTSVYGTAPLGNGINSVTNADGAGILIQQGAFNNTIGGTAVGSGNIIAFNYGDGVHVEGTGTLENSIRHNRIFSNGGMGIALESDGVTANDIGDGDSGANQLQNFPTLQNALLLNGSLTVTGSLQGLSAGIYHIDFFVSEAADSNGYGEGEQWIGSATVTAGVDGIARINWSVSAPKLLGGEHVTATATDSTGNTSEFSNAVQVAIPAYVPKTEFAVNQTAGGIQQTLAVNRGTQDAVAADAEGNYVVVWTTNQTNAGDNSGTSVMARLFDVSGKAISDEFRVNEITSSNQEYARVARANDGTFVVVWTTGSGGGGDVVFRRFAADGTALTSETIAHTTSSGDQRNGVIDMDKATGEFVIAWQGKGGSDANSIFFRRFNADGTSKDASDRVVNDSAAGTEQDPAIALLAPGGFVILWERAEDNNVYLQRFDAAGNAVGSQPQINTLVSCVGVDVAADAAGNFVVALRATNLTPGVWIRGFNYDGTEKFAWSRIDSGN
;
A
#
# COMPACT_ATOMS: atom_id res chain seq x y z
N MET A 1 34.43 1.16 -18.20
CA MET A 1 33.35 1.53 -19.15
C MET A 1 33.17 0.56 -20.32
N SER A 2 34.02 0.53 -21.35
CA SER A 2 33.70 -0.10 -22.67
C SER A 2 33.18 -1.57 -22.70
N ARG A 3 33.45 -2.40 -21.68
CA ARG A 3 32.84 -3.74 -21.55
C ARG A 3 31.44 -3.73 -20.89
N ARG A 4 31.17 -2.83 -19.93
CA ARG A 4 29.85 -2.61 -19.30
C ARG A 4 28.87 -2.07 -20.33
N ASN A 5 29.25 -1.02 -21.06
CA ASN A 5 28.43 -0.42 -22.12
C ASN A 5 28.23 -1.37 -23.33
N ARG A 6 29.11 -2.36 -23.54
CA ARG A 6 28.86 -3.43 -24.52
C ARG A 6 27.80 -4.40 -24.01
N ARG A 7 27.97 -4.98 -22.80
CA ARG A 7 26.96 -5.88 -22.20
C ARG A 7 25.57 -5.24 -22.08
N ILE A 8 25.48 -3.96 -21.72
CA ILE A 8 24.20 -3.22 -21.68
C ILE A 8 23.59 -3.11 -23.08
N ARG A 9 24.38 -2.74 -24.09
CA ARG A 9 23.93 -2.69 -25.49
C ARG A 9 23.48 -4.06 -25.99
N ASP A 10 24.24 -5.12 -25.71
CA ASP A 10 23.92 -6.49 -26.11
C ASP A 10 22.61 -6.97 -25.43
N ARG A 11 22.41 -6.64 -24.14
CA ARG A 11 21.19 -6.95 -23.36
C ARG A 11 19.96 -6.21 -23.90
N ILE A 12 20.11 -4.91 -24.21
CA ILE A 12 19.05 -4.11 -24.85
C ILE A 12 18.71 -4.68 -26.23
N HIS A 13 19.70 -5.12 -27.02
CA HIS A 13 19.46 -5.69 -28.35
C HIS A 13 18.66 -6.99 -28.30
N VAL A 14 18.90 -7.85 -27.28
CA VAL A 14 18.12 -9.09 -27.06
C VAL A 14 16.69 -8.76 -26.66
N LEU A 15 16.49 -7.86 -25.69
CA LEU A 15 15.15 -7.43 -25.26
C LEU A 15 14.36 -6.78 -26.40
N LEU A 16 15.03 -6.03 -27.28
CA LEU A 16 14.39 -5.41 -28.46
C LEU A 16 13.96 -6.47 -29.49
N GLU A 17 14.77 -7.51 -29.72
CA GLU A 17 14.39 -8.66 -30.56
C GLU A 17 13.23 -9.47 -29.94
N GLU A 18 13.17 -9.66 -28.62
CA GLU A 18 12.03 -10.31 -27.94
C GLU A 18 10.73 -9.49 -28.07
N VAL A 19 10.78 -8.18 -27.84
CA VAL A 19 9.62 -7.29 -28.04
C VAL A 19 9.16 -7.28 -29.50
N LEU A 20 10.10 -7.24 -30.46
CA LEU A 20 9.80 -7.35 -31.90
C LEU A 20 9.30 -8.74 -32.30
N HIS A 21 9.67 -9.81 -31.58
CA HIS A 21 9.17 -11.15 -31.80
C HIS A 21 7.70 -11.28 -31.34
N ASN A 22 7.39 -10.78 -30.14
CA ASN A 22 6.03 -10.85 -29.58
C ASN A 22 5.05 -9.98 -30.38
N LEU A 23 5.45 -8.76 -30.78
CA LEU A 23 4.67 -7.92 -31.71
C LEU A 23 4.41 -8.56 -33.08
N ARG A 24 5.24 -9.53 -33.50
CA ARG A 24 5.03 -10.32 -34.73
C ARG A 24 4.17 -11.56 -34.51
N ALA A 25 3.97 -12.00 -33.26
CA ALA A 25 3.19 -13.19 -32.90
C ALA A 25 1.70 -12.88 -32.65
N GLU A 26 1.38 -11.75 -32.02
CA GLU A 26 0.04 -11.48 -31.47
C GLU A 26 -0.99 -10.85 -32.45
N THR A 27 -0.70 -10.76 -33.75
CA THR A 27 -1.57 -10.06 -34.73
C THR A 27 -2.12 -10.91 -35.88
N PRO A 28 -3.13 -11.77 -35.63
CA PRO A 28 -3.96 -12.35 -36.69
C PRO A 28 -5.02 -11.35 -37.22
N ALA A 29 -5.16 -11.28 -38.54
CA ALA A 29 -6.29 -10.67 -39.28
C ALA A 29 -6.50 -9.14 -39.22
N LEU A 30 -5.59 -8.36 -39.83
CA LEU A 30 -5.95 -7.11 -40.53
C LEU A 30 -5.36 -7.12 -41.95
N SER A 31 -6.06 -6.52 -42.92
CA SER A 31 -5.88 -6.78 -44.35
C SER A 31 -5.60 -5.54 -45.22
N ASP A 32 -4.51 -4.83 -44.95
CA ASP A 32 -3.83 -4.04 -46.01
C ASP A 32 -2.30 -4.01 -45.83
N GLY A 33 -1.57 -4.15 -46.94
CA GLY A 33 -0.11 -4.22 -46.96
C GLY A 33 0.59 -2.86 -46.89
N ALA A 34 -0.07 -1.79 -47.35
CA ALA A 34 0.56 -0.47 -47.46
C ALA A 34 0.71 0.25 -46.10
N VAL A 35 -0.31 0.18 -45.25
CA VAL A 35 -0.33 0.79 -43.91
C VAL A 35 0.74 0.15 -43.00
N ARG A 36 0.92 -1.17 -43.13
CA ARG A 36 1.82 -1.99 -42.30
C ARG A 36 3.28 -1.55 -42.35
N ALA A 37 3.76 -1.08 -43.50
CA ALA A 37 5.13 -0.57 -43.64
C ALA A 37 5.31 0.82 -43.01
N ALA A 38 4.36 1.73 -43.26
CA ALA A 38 4.43 3.12 -42.82
C ALA A 38 4.30 3.26 -41.29
N GLN A 39 3.51 2.41 -40.63
CA GLN A 39 3.41 2.40 -39.16
C GLN A 39 4.62 1.76 -38.49
N LEU A 40 5.17 0.66 -39.03
CA LEU A 40 6.33 -0.01 -38.44
C LEU A 40 7.58 0.88 -38.52
N THR A 41 7.85 1.47 -39.69
CA THR A 41 8.99 2.39 -39.89
C THR A 41 8.92 3.60 -38.95
N ARG A 42 7.72 4.15 -38.72
CA ARG A 42 7.52 5.28 -37.77
C ARG A 42 7.68 4.89 -36.30
N LEU A 43 7.47 3.62 -35.94
CA LEU A 43 7.82 3.12 -34.61
C LEU A 43 9.33 2.92 -34.49
N GLU A 44 9.96 2.31 -35.48
CA GLU A 44 11.40 2.08 -35.55
C GLU A 44 12.19 3.40 -35.49
N GLU A 45 11.75 4.44 -36.22
CA GLU A 45 12.32 5.80 -36.13
C GLU A 45 12.17 6.43 -34.74
N ARG A 46 10.99 6.33 -34.09
CA ARG A 46 10.77 6.89 -32.74
C ARG A 46 11.59 6.18 -31.66
N VAL A 47 11.79 4.87 -31.78
CA VAL A 47 12.64 4.07 -30.87
C VAL A 47 14.13 4.32 -31.11
N LEU A 48 14.55 4.68 -32.33
CA LEU A 48 15.92 5.10 -32.62
C LEU A 48 16.22 6.53 -32.14
N LEU A 49 15.24 7.47 -32.21
CA LEU A 49 15.44 8.82 -31.71
C LEU A 49 15.62 8.87 -30.18
N SER A 50 14.85 8.08 -29.41
CA SER A 50 14.99 8.03 -27.94
C SER A 50 16.29 7.37 -27.45
N ALA A 51 17.07 6.76 -28.34
CA ALA A 51 18.32 6.06 -28.03
C ALA A 51 19.60 6.85 -28.40
N SER A 52 19.48 8.13 -28.81
CA SER A 52 20.61 8.95 -29.25
C SER A 52 21.30 9.68 -28.09
N PRO A 53 22.60 9.45 -27.81
CA PRO A 53 23.31 10.12 -26.72
C PRO A 53 23.74 11.55 -27.08
N VAL A 54 23.63 12.48 -26.14
CA VAL A 54 24.25 13.81 -26.23
C VAL A 54 25.77 13.64 -26.29
N ALA A 55 26.41 14.26 -27.27
CA ALA A 55 27.85 14.17 -27.45
C ALA A 55 28.59 15.19 -26.55
N LEU A 56 29.25 14.70 -25.49
CA LEU A 56 30.24 15.51 -24.77
C LEU A 56 31.38 15.88 -25.72
N ALA A 57 31.60 17.18 -25.91
CA ALA A 57 32.82 17.69 -26.52
C ALA A 57 33.99 17.50 -25.55
N ALA A 58 35.08 16.86 -25.99
CA ALA A 58 36.27 16.69 -25.18
C ALA A 58 37.05 18.02 -25.05
N PRO A 59 37.59 18.36 -23.86
CA PRO A 59 38.47 19.51 -23.68
C PRO A 59 39.83 19.28 -24.38
N PRO A 60 40.55 20.36 -24.74
CA PRO A 60 41.86 20.26 -25.40
C PRO A 60 42.97 19.79 -24.43
N ASP A 61 43.91 19.01 -24.97
CA ASP A 61 45.12 18.50 -24.29
C ASP A 61 46.18 19.62 -24.08
N PRO A 62 46.56 19.94 -22.81
CA PRO A 62 47.59 20.92 -22.51
C PRO A 62 48.93 20.26 -22.11
N SER A 63 49.62 19.64 -23.07
CA SER A 63 50.94 19.04 -22.86
C SER A 63 52.08 19.85 -23.49
N LEU A 64 52.67 20.80 -22.74
CA LEU A 64 54.06 21.32 -22.93
C LEU A 64 54.51 22.31 -21.83
N ALA A 65 55.83 22.45 -21.69
CA ALA A 65 56.62 23.48 -20.97
C ALA A 65 56.95 23.27 -19.46
N ASP A 66 58.26 23.36 -19.18
CA ASP A 66 58.94 23.18 -17.89
C ASP A 66 58.96 24.44 -16.98
N ALA A 67 58.98 24.17 -15.67
CA ALA A 67 59.79 24.78 -14.60
C ALA A 67 60.15 26.31 -14.61
N ALA A 68 59.36 27.10 -13.88
CA ALA A 68 59.76 28.17 -12.92
C ALA A 68 58.50 28.78 -12.27
N GLY A 69 58.45 29.29 -11.03
CA GLY A 69 59.41 29.36 -9.92
C GLY A 69 58.92 30.35 -8.84
N THR A 70 59.22 30.09 -7.55
CA THR A 70 59.08 31.00 -6.38
C THR A 70 57.72 31.62 -6.00
N MET A 71 57.23 31.26 -4.80
CA MET A 71 56.36 32.07 -3.90
C MET A 71 57.04 33.37 -3.39
N PRO A 72 56.39 34.26 -2.59
CA PRO A 72 54.96 34.40 -2.18
C PRO A 72 54.36 35.80 -2.47
N GLY A 73 53.13 36.10 -2.01
CA GLY A 73 52.55 37.47 -2.09
C GLY A 73 51.18 37.71 -1.45
N ASP A 74 51.15 37.79 -0.11
CA ASP A 74 50.18 38.45 0.81
C ASP A 74 48.78 38.99 0.40
N ALA A 75 47.83 38.74 1.31
CA ALA A 75 46.75 39.60 1.85
C ALA A 75 46.02 40.68 1.00
N GLY A 76 44.68 40.74 1.13
CA GLY A 76 43.86 41.83 0.56
C GLY A 76 42.37 41.81 0.90
N ASN A 77 42.01 42.09 2.16
CA ASN A 77 40.64 42.14 2.66
C ASN A 77 39.70 43.14 1.94
N ALA A 78 38.42 42.75 1.88
CA ALA A 78 37.21 43.57 2.14
C ALA A 78 36.65 44.55 1.09
N GLU A 79 35.31 44.53 1.03
CA GLU A 79 34.37 45.61 0.68
C GLU A 79 34.36 46.19 -0.77
N SER A 80 33.23 46.66 -1.32
CA SER A 80 31.79 46.45 -1.05
C SER A 80 30.95 47.14 -2.16
N VAL A 81 29.61 47.16 -2.01
CA VAL A 81 28.73 48.27 -2.43
C VAL A 81 28.35 48.44 -3.94
N VAL A 82 27.09 48.04 -4.24
CA VAL A 82 26.02 48.87 -4.86
C VAL A 82 26.00 49.13 -6.40
N SER A 83 25.18 48.31 -7.09
CA SER A 83 23.95 48.71 -7.84
C SER A 83 23.92 49.10 -9.34
N ILE A 84 22.67 49.23 -9.83
CA ILE A 84 22.15 49.85 -11.08
C ILE A 84 22.41 49.01 -12.35
N ALA A 85 21.48 48.15 -12.82
CA ALA A 85 20.16 48.42 -13.42
C ALA A 85 20.18 49.09 -14.81
N ALA A 86 19.17 48.74 -15.64
CA ALA A 86 18.89 49.21 -17.01
C ALA A 86 19.88 48.71 -18.10
N SER A 87 19.47 48.52 -19.37
CA SER A 87 18.13 48.26 -19.96
C SER A 87 18.32 47.84 -21.43
N SER A 88 17.26 47.30 -22.05
CA SER A 88 16.92 47.40 -23.50
C SER A 88 18.03 47.73 -24.52
N ASP A 89 18.15 46.91 -25.57
CA ASP A 89 17.51 47.36 -26.82
C ASP A 89 17.16 46.22 -27.80
N SER A 90 16.29 46.57 -28.75
CA SER A 90 15.71 45.68 -29.76
C SER A 90 16.45 45.73 -31.11
N PHE A 91 16.22 44.73 -31.98
CA PHE A 91 16.33 44.96 -33.43
C PHE A 91 15.36 44.11 -34.25
N THR A 92 15.05 44.58 -35.46
CA THR A 92 14.06 44.05 -36.43
C THR A 92 14.77 43.38 -37.62
N GLY A 93 14.16 42.70 -38.59
CA GLY A 93 12.75 42.38 -38.93
C GLY A 93 12.72 41.80 -40.37
N ASP A 94 11.57 41.87 -41.06
CA ASP A 94 11.37 41.57 -42.52
C ASP A 94 11.51 40.08 -42.93
N GLY A 95 10.70 39.47 -43.81
CA GLY A 95 9.41 39.85 -44.42
C GLY A 95 9.13 39.15 -45.77
N SER A 96 7.97 39.44 -46.38
CA SER A 96 7.36 38.80 -47.59
C SER A 96 6.94 37.31 -47.45
N ASP A 97 5.79 36.78 -47.88
CA ASP A 97 4.64 37.16 -48.75
C ASP A 97 4.62 36.54 -50.17
N SER A 98 3.57 35.76 -50.47
CA SER A 98 2.94 35.57 -51.80
C SER A 98 1.77 34.56 -51.74
N THR A 99 0.80 34.68 -52.65
CA THR A 99 -0.47 33.91 -52.71
C THR A 99 -0.88 33.53 -54.14
N ASP A 100 -1.57 32.38 -54.30
CA ASP A 100 -2.58 32.03 -55.34
C ASP A 100 -2.96 30.52 -55.14
N VAL A 101 -4.19 29.98 -55.31
CA VAL A 101 -5.31 30.15 -56.28
C VAL A 101 -5.04 29.34 -57.58
N ALA A 102 -5.88 28.38 -58.05
CA ALA A 102 -7.20 27.86 -57.61
C ALA A 102 -7.20 26.28 -57.64
N GLU A 103 -8.26 25.47 -57.83
CA GLU A 103 -9.66 25.66 -58.28
C GLU A 103 -10.63 24.55 -57.74
N SER A 104 -11.64 24.13 -58.52
CA SER A 104 -12.88 23.42 -58.12
C SER A 104 -12.95 21.91 -58.40
N SER A 105 -13.86 21.18 -57.72
CA SER A 105 -15.05 20.56 -58.39
C SER A 105 -16.08 19.98 -57.40
N ASP A 106 -17.34 20.40 -57.50
CA ASP A 106 -18.52 19.78 -56.84
C ASP A 106 -19.00 18.50 -57.53
N THR A 107 -19.68 17.61 -56.79
CA THR A 107 -21.08 17.18 -57.08
C THR A 107 -21.74 16.49 -55.87
N ASP A 108 -22.61 17.24 -55.18
CA ASP A 108 -24.02 16.94 -54.81
C ASP A 108 -24.55 15.47 -54.81
N GLY A 109 -25.42 15.07 -53.86
CA GLY A 109 -26.03 13.73 -53.96
C GLY A 109 -26.90 13.04 -52.87
N ARG A 110 -27.66 13.72 -52.00
CA ARG A 110 -28.92 13.22 -51.35
C ARG A 110 -28.94 11.99 -50.37
N LEU A 111 -29.60 12.22 -49.23
CA LEU A 111 -30.30 11.25 -48.34
C LEU A 111 -31.63 10.72 -49.00
N PRO A 112 -32.47 9.80 -48.43
CA PRO A 112 -32.51 9.29 -47.03
C PRO A 112 -32.96 7.80 -46.78
N ALA A 113 -32.83 7.37 -45.50
CA ALA A 113 -33.76 6.55 -44.68
C ALA A 113 -34.26 5.11 -45.06
N SER A 114 -34.61 4.36 -44.00
CA SER A 114 -35.53 3.17 -43.92
C SER A 114 -35.08 1.83 -44.55
N SER A 115 -35.51 0.63 -44.11
CA SER A 115 -36.08 0.13 -42.83
C SER A 115 -36.24 -1.42 -42.84
N SER A 116 -36.34 -2.05 -41.66
CA SER A 116 -37.17 -3.25 -41.31
C SER A 116 -37.12 -4.59 -42.10
N GLY A 117 -37.11 -5.72 -41.37
CA GLY A 117 -37.46 -7.09 -41.84
C GLY A 117 -36.26 -8.06 -41.88
N ASP A 118 -36.12 -9.16 -41.12
CA ASP A 118 -37.04 -10.13 -40.43
C ASP A 118 -37.43 -11.39 -41.26
N PHE A 119 -37.83 -12.45 -40.57
CA PHE A 119 -38.04 -13.87 -40.97
C PHE A 119 -36.72 -14.69 -41.13
N SER A 120 -36.35 -15.70 -40.31
CA SER A 120 -37.03 -16.89 -39.72
C SER A 120 -37.07 -18.12 -40.67
N ALA A 121 -37.11 -19.40 -40.25
CA ALA A 121 -36.95 -20.07 -38.94
C ALA A 121 -36.83 -21.62 -39.10
N ALA A 122 -36.73 -22.34 -37.98
CA ALA A 122 -37.07 -23.76 -37.77
C ALA A 122 -35.99 -24.83 -38.18
N ALA A 123 -35.96 -26.03 -37.57
CA ALA A 123 -37.02 -26.71 -36.79
C ALA A 123 -36.58 -27.51 -35.54
N ILE A 124 -37.55 -27.75 -34.66
CA ILE A 124 -37.55 -28.48 -33.36
C ILE A 124 -38.87 -29.30 -33.36
N PRO A 125 -38.89 -30.63 -33.10
CA PRO A 125 -38.79 -31.26 -31.76
C PRO A 125 -37.94 -32.56 -31.76
N ALA A 126 -37.83 -33.40 -30.71
CA ALA A 126 -37.82 -33.37 -29.23
C ALA A 126 -37.70 -34.87 -28.76
N ASP A 127 -37.69 -35.31 -27.51
CA ASP A 127 -37.67 -34.72 -26.15
C ASP A 127 -36.56 -35.44 -25.31
N GLY A 128 -36.30 -35.20 -24.01
CA GLY A 128 -37.13 -35.50 -22.82
C GLY A 128 -36.57 -36.74 -22.07
N SER A 129 -36.40 -36.79 -20.74
CA SER A 129 -36.54 -35.84 -19.62
C SER A 129 -35.56 -36.29 -18.48
N ALA A 130 -35.42 -35.71 -17.28
CA ALA A 130 -36.21 -34.74 -16.50
C ALA A 130 -35.34 -33.96 -15.47
N GLU A 131 -35.99 -33.54 -14.37
CA GLU A 131 -35.57 -32.97 -13.07
C GLU A 131 -34.22 -33.49 -12.47
N THR A 132 -33.44 -32.73 -11.67
CA THR A 132 -33.80 -31.67 -10.68
C THR A 132 -32.76 -30.51 -10.54
N MET A 133 -33.27 -29.26 -10.44
CA MET A 133 -32.79 -28.05 -9.71
C MET A 133 -31.36 -27.42 -9.90
N PRO A 134 -31.26 -26.07 -10.10
CA PRO A 134 -30.03 -25.25 -10.08
C PRO A 134 -29.85 -24.50 -8.73
N GLY A 135 -28.91 -23.57 -8.47
CA GLY A 135 -27.86 -22.96 -9.30
C GLY A 135 -28.06 -21.45 -9.57
N LEU A 136 -27.31 -20.58 -8.88
CA LEU A 136 -27.10 -19.15 -9.21
C LEU A 136 -25.93 -19.05 -10.22
N PRO A 137 -25.95 -18.13 -11.22
CA PRO A 137 -25.41 -16.77 -11.01
C PRO A 137 -26.27 -15.67 -11.73
N PRO A 138 -25.73 -14.71 -12.51
CA PRO A 138 -25.52 -13.33 -12.06
C PRO A 138 -26.22 -12.27 -12.93
N ASP A 139 -25.82 -11.01 -12.74
CA ASP A 139 -26.28 -9.78 -13.40
C ASP A 139 -27.74 -9.37 -13.13
N GLY A 140 -28.00 -8.06 -13.22
CA GLY A 140 -29.16 -7.45 -12.58
C GLY A 140 -29.52 -6.08 -13.14
N SER A 141 -30.37 -6.07 -14.15
CA SER A 141 -31.08 -4.86 -14.60
C SER A 141 -32.37 -5.16 -15.36
N THR A 142 -33.45 -5.50 -14.65
CA THR A 142 -34.81 -5.24 -15.15
C THR A 142 -35.76 -4.82 -14.04
N VAL A 143 -36.42 -3.68 -14.29
CA VAL A 143 -37.66 -3.17 -13.70
C VAL A 143 -38.66 -4.29 -13.40
N LEU A 144 -39.38 -4.21 -12.27
CA LEU A 144 -40.52 -5.08 -11.97
C LEU A 144 -41.81 -4.28 -11.72
N ASP A 145 -42.92 -4.88 -12.14
CA ASP A 145 -44.28 -4.32 -12.21
C ASP A 145 -45.03 -4.58 -10.89
N VAL A 146 -45.63 -3.54 -10.30
CA VAL A 146 -46.29 -3.59 -8.99
C VAL A 146 -47.77 -3.96 -9.14
N SER A 147 -48.07 -5.24 -9.45
CA SER A 147 -49.46 -5.65 -9.70
C SER A 147 -49.85 -7.11 -9.40
N LEU A 148 -49.49 -7.68 -8.23
CA LEU A 148 -50.34 -8.70 -7.57
C LEU A 148 -49.96 -9.01 -6.10
N LEU A 149 -50.78 -8.60 -5.11
CA LEU A 149 -50.72 -9.12 -3.72
C LEU A 149 -52.08 -9.07 -2.98
N GLU A 150 -53.13 -9.64 -3.58
CA GLU A 150 -54.37 -9.99 -2.87
C GLU A 150 -54.44 -11.51 -2.61
N SER A 151 -54.16 -11.96 -1.39
CA SER A 151 -55.03 -12.91 -0.64
C SER A 151 -54.37 -13.43 0.64
N LEU A 152 -54.97 -13.16 1.81
CA LEU A 152 -55.64 -14.15 2.68
C LEU A 152 -56.14 -13.44 3.97
N GLY A 153 -57.34 -13.80 4.43
CA GLY A 153 -58.07 -13.05 5.47
C GLY A 153 -57.77 -13.44 6.94
N PRO A 154 -58.30 -12.68 7.91
CA PRO A 154 -57.97 -12.78 9.33
C PRO A 154 -58.70 -13.90 10.09
N VAL A 155 -58.24 -14.19 11.31
CA VAL A 155 -58.86 -15.13 12.26
C VAL A 155 -59.03 -14.48 13.65
N GLU A 156 -60.28 -14.34 14.07
CA GLU A 156 -60.75 -13.78 15.36
C GLU A 156 -60.90 -14.86 16.46
N PRO A 157 -60.77 -14.52 17.76
CA PRO A 157 -61.21 -15.36 18.88
C PRO A 157 -62.22 -14.70 19.86
N GLU A 158 -63.44 -15.25 19.89
CA GLU A 158 -64.46 -15.10 20.95
C GLU A 158 -64.17 -16.07 22.14
N THR A 159 -64.46 -15.87 23.44
CA THR A 159 -65.12 -14.83 24.31
C THR A 159 -64.42 -14.88 25.72
N SER A 160 -64.81 -14.29 26.87
CA SER A 160 -66.03 -13.60 27.34
C SER A 160 -65.83 -12.70 28.58
N LEU A 161 -66.61 -11.61 28.65
CA LEU A 161 -67.33 -11.07 29.83
C LEU A 161 -66.71 -11.11 31.25
N LEU A 162 -66.48 -9.92 31.81
CA LEU A 162 -67.03 -9.53 33.13
C LEU A 162 -67.30 -8.01 33.16
N ASP A 163 -68.06 -7.53 34.15
CA ASP A 163 -68.82 -6.26 34.08
C ASP A 163 -68.36 -5.20 35.11
N ALA A 164 -68.73 -3.95 34.80
CA ALA A 164 -69.00 -2.81 35.67
C ALA A 164 -67.92 -1.76 35.99
N THR A 165 -68.41 -0.51 35.97
CA THR A 165 -67.82 0.78 36.42
C THR A 165 -66.74 1.40 35.54
N ALA A 166 -66.75 2.74 35.51
CA ALA A 166 -65.95 3.58 34.62
C ALA A 166 -65.28 4.70 35.42
N GLU A 167 -64.06 5.05 35.04
CA GLU A 167 -63.45 6.37 35.26
C GLU A 167 -62.82 6.84 33.94
N GLU A 168 -62.45 8.13 33.88
CA GLU A 168 -62.06 8.81 32.64
C GLU A 168 -60.66 8.38 32.16
N SER A 169 -60.51 8.13 30.86
CA SER A 169 -59.25 7.61 30.28
C SER A 169 -58.20 8.71 30.13
N THR A 170 -57.22 8.74 31.03
CA THR A 170 -55.95 9.45 30.81
C THR A 170 -55.07 8.63 29.87
N SER A 171 -54.71 9.19 28.70
CA SER A 171 -53.69 8.59 27.84
C SER A 171 -52.32 8.68 28.54
N THR A 172 -51.69 7.53 28.76
CA THR A 172 -50.31 7.46 29.24
C THR A 172 -49.39 7.40 28.03
N ALA A 173 -48.38 8.27 27.98
CA ALA A 173 -47.46 8.33 26.85
C ALA A 173 -46.63 7.04 26.76
N PRO A 174 -46.38 6.49 25.54
CA PRO A 174 -45.67 5.23 25.39
C PRO A 174 -44.17 5.35 25.72
N SER A 175 -43.61 4.28 26.26
CA SER A 175 -42.26 4.22 26.82
C SER A 175 -41.22 3.64 25.85
N GLY A 176 -40.20 4.42 25.50
CA GLY A 176 -39.03 4.00 24.72
C GLY A 176 -37.91 5.06 24.80
N ARG A 177 -36.74 4.79 24.19
CA ARG A 177 -35.66 5.78 24.02
C ARG A 177 -35.99 6.77 22.91
N GLN A 178 -35.52 8.00 23.05
CA GLN A 178 -35.55 9.02 22.00
C GLN A 178 -34.08 9.36 21.67
N LEU A 179 -33.67 9.16 20.42
CA LEU A 179 -32.32 9.47 19.95
C LEU A 179 -32.32 10.84 19.29
N VAL A 180 -31.49 11.77 19.77
CA VAL A 180 -31.21 13.03 19.11
C VAL A 180 -29.88 12.91 18.35
N VAL A 181 -29.99 12.76 17.03
CA VAL A 181 -28.87 12.76 16.11
C VAL A 181 -28.62 14.20 15.67
N ILE A 182 -27.40 14.70 15.83
CA ILE A 182 -27.01 16.05 15.42
C ILE A 182 -25.76 15.96 14.54
N ASP A 183 -25.76 16.59 13.37
CA ASP A 183 -24.54 16.72 12.58
C ASP A 183 -23.60 17.77 13.18
N SER A 184 -22.30 17.48 13.32
CA SER A 184 -21.40 18.40 14.03
C SER A 184 -21.11 19.71 13.30
N ARG A 185 -21.61 19.92 12.07
CA ARG A 185 -21.61 21.20 11.34
C ARG A 185 -22.83 22.07 11.64
N VAL A 186 -23.82 21.56 12.37
CA VAL A 186 -24.85 22.40 12.97
C VAL A 186 -24.14 23.37 13.90
N GLN A 187 -24.22 24.68 13.59
CA GLN A 187 -23.65 25.75 14.39
C GLN A 187 -24.03 25.56 15.87
N ASP A 188 -23.11 25.85 16.81
CA ASP A 188 -23.38 25.90 18.25
C ASP A 188 -24.21 24.70 18.78
N TRP A 189 -24.02 23.49 18.22
CA TRP A 189 -24.80 22.30 18.58
C TRP A 189 -24.71 21.96 20.08
N GLN A 190 -23.64 22.39 20.75
CA GLN A 190 -23.48 22.26 22.20
C GLN A 190 -24.56 23.03 22.96
N ALA A 191 -25.04 24.18 22.44
CA ALA A 191 -26.16 24.92 23.02
C ALA A 191 -27.48 24.16 22.87
N LEU A 192 -27.74 23.57 21.69
CA LEU A 192 -28.89 22.69 21.45
C LEU A 192 -28.89 21.48 22.42
N VAL A 193 -27.76 20.79 22.56
CA VAL A 193 -27.62 19.67 23.51
C VAL A 193 -27.81 20.12 24.96
N ASN A 194 -27.18 21.22 25.38
CA ASN A 194 -27.32 21.73 26.74
C ASN A 194 -28.78 22.11 27.06
N GLY A 195 -29.47 22.81 26.16
CA GLY A 195 -30.88 23.16 26.32
C GLY A 195 -31.80 21.94 26.46
N LEU A 196 -31.59 20.90 25.63
CA LEU A 196 -32.34 19.65 25.70
C LEU A 196 -32.04 18.86 27.00
N VAL A 197 -30.77 18.81 27.43
CA VAL A 197 -30.34 18.13 28.67
C VAL A 197 -30.87 18.83 29.93
N GLU A 198 -30.95 20.17 29.93
CA GLU A 198 -31.53 20.93 31.05
C GLU A 198 -33.05 20.77 31.16
N GLN A 199 -33.77 20.71 30.03
CA GLN A 199 -35.24 20.56 30.03
C GLN A 199 -35.71 19.14 30.33
N ALA A 200 -35.08 18.13 29.74
CA ALA A 200 -35.57 16.76 29.70
C ALA A 200 -34.50 15.75 30.17
N SER A 201 -33.79 16.09 31.25
CA SER A 201 -32.67 15.33 31.79
C SER A 201 -32.98 13.81 31.94
N GLY A 202 -32.37 13.00 31.08
CA GLY A 202 -32.58 11.54 31.03
C GLY A 202 -33.69 11.02 30.11
N GLN A 203 -34.29 11.85 29.24
CA GLN A 203 -35.24 11.41 28.20
C GLN A 203 -34.61 11.19 26.81
N PHE A 204 -33.45 11.80 26.56
CA PHE A 204 -32.76 11.79 25.27
C PHE A 204 -31.38 11.13 25.37
N GLU A 205 -31.10 10.23 24.43
CA GLU A 205 -29.74 9.82 24.07
C GLU A 205 -29.25 10.72 22.93
N PHE A 206 -27.93 10.96 22.83
CA PHE A 206 -27.36 11.87 21.81
C PHE A 206 -26.32 11.18 20.94
N LEU A 207 -26.40 11.37 19.62
CA LEU A 207 -25.40 10.96 18.64
C LEU A 207 -24.93 12.17 17.84
N LEU A 208 -23.65 12.52 17.99
CA LEU A 208 -23.00 13.54 17.15
C LEU A 208 -22.41 12.87 15.90
N LEU A 209 -22.90 13.20 14.71
CA LEU A 209 -22.37 12.67 13.46
C LEU A 209 -21.04 13.35 13.13
N THR A 210 -20.02 12.53 12.82
CA THR A 210 -18.74 12.99 12.31
C THR A 210 -18.89 13.39 10.83
N PRO A 211 -18.58 14.64 10.42
CA PRO A 211 -18.83 15.15 9.06
C PRO A 211 -18.15 14.41 7.91
N ASN A 212 -17.11 13.62 8.22
CA ASN A 212 -16.32 12.84 7.26
C ASN A 212 -16.58 11.32 7.34
N VAL A 213 -17.54 10.88 8.15
CA VAL A 213 -18.00 9.48 8.25
C VAL A 213 -19.45 9.41 7.81
N ASP A 214 -19.86 8.29 7.23
CA ASP A 214 -21.22 8.09 6.72
C ASP A 214 -22.26 8.22 7.84
N GLY A 215 -23.20 9.16 7.72
CA GLY A 215 -24.20 9.41 8.77
C GLY A 215 -25.22 8.28 8.91
N ILE A 216 -25.62 7.65 7.80
CA ILE A 216 -26.54 6.50 7.83
C ILE A 216 -25.89 5.33 8.54
N GLN A 217 -24.60 5.06 8.29
CA GLN A 217 -23.86 4.02 8.99
C GLN A 217 -23.74 4.32 10.49
N GLN A 218 -23.37 5.55 10.87
CA GLN A 218 -23.26 5.96 12.28
C GLN A 218 -24.58 5.79 13.06
N ILE A 219 -25.72 6.17 12.46
CA ILE A 219 -27.05 5.96 13.05
C ILE A 219 -27.33 4.46 13.19
N THR A 220 -27.10 3.69 12.11
CA THR A 220 -27.34 2.24 12.07
C THR A 220 -26.55 1.51 13.16
N ASP A 221 -25.24 1.74 13.26
CA ASP A 221 -24.38 1.09 14.27
C ASP A 221 -24.76 1.47 15.72
N THR A 222 -25.30 2.68 15.92
CA THR A 222 -25.78 3.16 17.22
C THR A 222 -27.05 2.43 17.65
N ILE A 223 -28.07 2.38 16.77
CA ILE A 223 -29.38 1.81 17.13
C ILE A 223 -29.45 0.28 16.99
N ALA A 224 -28.53 -0.36 16.26
CA ALA A 224 -28.52 -1.83 16.07
C ALA A 224 -28.36 -2.65 17.38
N GLN A 225 -28.04 -2.00 18.51
CA GLN A 225 -27.99 -2.62 19.84
C GLN A 225 -29.26 -2.37 20.68
N TRP A 226 -30.23 -1.61 20.15
CA TRP A 226 -31.48 -1.21 20.80
C TRP A 226 -32.69 -1.86 20.13
N ASN A 227 -33.82 -1.95 20.84
CA ASN A 227 -35.06 -2.59 20.38
C ASN A 227 -36.33 -1.92 20.95
N ASP A 228 -36.17 -0.67 21.35
CA ASP A 228 -37.07 0.14 22.16
C ASP A 228 -36.91 1.64 21.81
N VAL A 229 -36.51 1.95 20.57
CA VAL A 229 -36.36 3.33 20.07
C VAL A 229 -37.72 3.85 19.61
N ALA A 230 -38.28 4.81 20.33
CA ALA A 230 -39.59 5.39 20.05
C ALA A 230 -39.54 6.80 19.46
N ALA A 231 -38.34 7.37 19.27
CA ALA A 231 -38.10 8.50 18.38
C ALA A 231 -36.66 8.50 17.84
N ILE A 232 -36.47 8.91 16.59
CA ILE A 232 -35.19 9.39 16.06
C ILE A 232 -35.39 10.83 15.55
N HIS A 233 -34.78 11.78 16.24
CA HIS A 233 -34.72 13.17 15.83
C HIS A 233 -33.43 13.39 15.04
N LEU A 234 -33.53 13.89 13.80
CA LEU A 234 -32.38 14.20 12.95
C LEU A 234 -32.26 15.73 12.84
N VAL A 235 -31.22 16.32 13.43
CA VAL A 235 -30.92 17.75 13.36
C VAL A 235 -29.68 17.96 12.48
N SER A 236 -29.87 18.50 11.28
CA SER A 236 -28.76 18.72 10.35
C SER A 236 -29.10 19.74 9.27
N HIS A 237 -28.08 20.20 8.54
CA HIS A 237 -28.26 21.02 7.36
C HIS A 237 -29.06 20.28 6.27
N GLY A 238 -29.93 21.03 5.60
CA GLY A 238 -30.87 20.57 4.61
C GLY A 238 -31.13 21.59 3.50
N SER A 239 -31.95 21.15 2.56
CA SER A 239 -32.39 21.86 1.35
C SER A 239 -33.71 21.23 0.92
N ASP A 240 -34.47 21.92 0.07
CA ASP A 240 -35.81 21.52 -0.34
C ASP A 240 -35.94 20.17 -1.06
N SER A 241 -34.81 19.54 -1.46
CA SER A 241 -34.75 18.17 -1.98
C SER A 241 -33.69 17.26 -1.33
N SER A 242 -32.95 17.71 -0.30
CA SER A 242 -31.91 16.86 0.30
C SER A 242 -31.47 17.20 1.73
N LEU A 243 -31.15 16.16 2.50
CA LEU A 243 -30.66 16.21 3.89
C LEU A 243 -29.19 15.76 3.95
N LEU A 244 -28.35 16.50 4.68
CA LEU A 244 -26.95 16.15 4.92
C LEU A 244 -26.83 15.34 6.23
N LEU A 245 -26.11 14.21 6.23
CA LEU A 245 -25.87 13.37 7.41
C LEU A 245 -24.44 12.82 7.36
N GLY A 246 -23.52 13.42 8.13
CA GLY A 246 -22.10 13.10 8.03
C GLY A 246 -21.58 13.32 6.61
N SER A 247 -20.83 12.37 6.06
CA SER A 247 -20.36 12.45 4.66
C SER A 247 -21.41 12.13 3.59
N ARG A 248 -22.66 11.82 3.96
CA ARG A 248 -23.74 11.44 3.03
C ARG A 248 -24.72 12.60 2.85
N ILE A 249 -25.00 12.99 1.60
CA ILE A 249 -26.25 13.71 1.26
C ILE A 249 -27.29 12.68 0.85
N LEU A 250 -28.47 12.74 1.45
CA LEU A 250 -29.61 11.87 1.17
C LEU A 250 -30.68 12.66 0.38
N SER A 251 -31.19 12.06 -0.70
CA SER A 251 -32.20 12.65 -1.61
C SER A 251 -32.97 11.53 -2.33
N ALA A 252 -34.13 11.83 -2.92
CA ALA A 252 -34.94 10.85 -3.66
C ALA A 252 -34.11 10.10 -4.72
N ASP A 253 -33.28 10.81 -5.49
CA ASP A 253 -32.33 10.26 -6.47
C ASP A 253 -31.41 9.15 -5.93
N ASN A 254 -31.06 9.17 -4.64
CA ASN A 254 -29.96 8.37 -4.09
C ASN A 254 -30.30 7.51 -2.85
N ILE A 255 -31.49 7.65 -2.26
CA ILE A 255 -31.88 6.88 -1.07
C ILE A 255 -31.90 5.36 -1.32
N ALA A 256 -32.07 4.92 -2.57
CA ALA A 256 -31.91 3.51 -2.96
C ALA A 256 -30.53 2.91 -2.58
N LEU A 257 -29.47 3.73 -2.50
CA LEU A 257 -28.14 3.32 -2.04
C LEU A 257 -28.06 3.14 -0.51
N SER A 258 -28.97 3.78 0.23
CA SER A 258 -29.11 3.68 1.69
C SER A 258 -30.14 2.65 2.13
N ALA A 259 -31.01 2.20 1.22
CA ALA A 259 -32.23 1.45 1.53
C ALA A 259 -32.00 0.24 2.45
N GLN A 260 -30.98 -0.59 2.16
CA GLN A 260 -30.67 -1.75 3.00
C GLN A 260 -30.24 -1.38 4.42
N GLN A 261 -29.60 -0.23 4.64
CA GLN A 261 -29.21 0.26 5.96
C GLN A 261 -30.43 0.84 6.70
N ILE A 262 -31.22 1.69 6.02
CA ILE A 262 -32.40 2.35 6.60
C ILE A 262 -33.47 1.31 6.98
N THR A 263 -33.70 0.27 6.18
CA THR A 263 -34.64 -0.82 6.54
C THR A 263 -34.19 -1.64 7.76
N GLN A 264 -32.90 -1.63 8.14
CA GLN A 264 -32.49 -2.27 9.39
C GLN A 264 -32.98 -1.50 10.63
N TRP A 265 -33.28 -0.20 10.50
CA TRP A 265 -33.74 0.62 11.62
C TRP A 265 -35.09 0.13 12.16
N GLN A 266 -35.92 -0.48 11.31
CA GLN A 266 -37.20 -1.10 11.69
C GLN A 266 -37.07 -2.14 12.82
N TYR A 267 -35.94 -2.84 12.94
CA TYR A 267 -35.72 -3.84 14.00
C TYR A 267 -35.35 -3.23 15.36
N SER A 268 -35.00 -1.94 15.38
CA SER A 268 -34.63 -1.17 16.58
C SER A 268 -35.75 -0.26 17.07
N LEU A 269 -36.66 0.13 16.16
CA LEU A 269 -37.78 1.03 16.40
C LEU A 269 -38.95 0.32 17.08
N THR A 270 -39.75 1.06 17.85
CA THR A 270 -41.06 0.59 18.34
C THR A 270 -42.12 0.69 17.24
N ALA A 271 -43.31 0.12 17.47
CA ALA A 271 -44.42 0.15 16.49
C ALA A 271 -45.16 1.50 16.43
N ASP A 272 -44.78 2.43 17.30
CA ASP A 272 -45.28 3.78 17.57
C ASP A 272 -44.06 4.75 17.65
N ALA A 273 -43.13 4.58 16.71
CA ALA A 273 -41.88 5.31 16.66
C ALA A 273 -41.92 6.40 15.60
N ASP A 274 -41.48 7.60 15.98
CA ASP A 274 -41.38 8.76 15.09
C ASP A 274 -39.97 8.97 14.54
N ILE A 275 -39.87 9.45 13.30
CA ILE A 275 -38.66 10.03 12.71
C ILE A 275 -38.91 11.52 12.45
N LEU A 276 -38.15 12.40 13.09
CA LEU A 276 -38.44 13.84 13.12
C LEU A 276 -37.24 14.60 12.55
N VAL A 277 -37.39 15.11 11.33
CA VAL A 277 -36.29 15.60 10.50
C VAL A 277 -36.27 17.13 10.47
N TYR A 278 -35.38 17.70 11.28
CA TYR A 278 -35.07 19.12 11.32
C TYR A 278 -33.94 19.40 10.34
N GLY A 279 -34.32 19.77 9.12
CA GLY A 279 -33.44 20.21 8.04
C GLY A 279 -34.19 21.19 7.15
N CYS A 280 -33.54 22.30 6.82
CA CYS A 280 -34.18 23.48 6.22
C CYS A 280 -34.88 23.17 4.90
N ASP A 281 -36.13 23.64 4.78
CA ASP A 281 -37.02 23.54 3.63
C ASP A 281 -37.32 22.11 3.14
N LEU A 282 -36.91 21.05 3.84
CA LEU A 282 -36.80 19.67 3.29
C LEU A 282 -38.11 19.08 2.72
N ALA A 283 -39.28 19.52 3.18
CA ALA A 283 -40.58 19.14 2.64
C ALA A 283 -41.25 20.26 1.81
N GLY A 284 -40.48 21.24 1.35
CA GLY A 284 -40.94 22.41 0.59
C GLY A 284 -41.28 22.09 -0.86
N ASN A 285 -40.61 21.11 -1.48
CA ASN A 285 -40.89 20.63 -2.84
C ASN A 285 -41.20 19.13 -2.92
N ASP A 286 -41.56 18.64 -4.10
CA ASP A 286 -42.04 17.27 -4.31
C ASP A 286 -40.90 16.22 -4.14
N ASP A 287 -39.68 16.50 -4.61
CA ASP A 287 -38.52 15.60 -4.48
C ASP A 287 -38.10 15.40 -3.01
N GLY A 288 -38.20 16.46 -2.20
CA GLY A 288 -37.96 16.42 -0.76
C GLY A 288 -39.03 15.62 0.00
N ARG A 289 -40.27 15.61 -0.50
CA ARG A 289 -41.36 14.76 0.01
C ARG A 289 -41.18 13.30 -0.41
N GLU A 290 -40.77 13.03 -1.64
CA GLU A 290 -40.45 11.67 -2.10
C GLU A 290 -39.30 11.05 -1.27
N LEU A 291 -38.33 11.86 -0.81
CA LEU A 291 -37.33 11.43 0.17
C LEU A 291 -37.97 11.00 1.50
N LEU A 292 -38.87 11.81 2.08
CA LEU A 292 -39.53 11.49 3.35
C LEU A 292 -40.47 10.28 3.22
N GLU A 293 -41.26 10.19 2.14
CA GLU A 293 -42.07 9.01 1.79
C GLU A 293 -41.19 7.76 1.66
N SER A 294 -40.02 7.87 1.04
CA SER A 294 -39.07 6.76 0.93
C SER A 294 -38.51 6.32 2.29
N ILE A 295 -38.18 7.24 3.20
CA ILE A 295 -37.73 6.88 4.56
C ILE A 295 -38.85 6.17 5.32
N HIS A 296 -40.07 6.73 5.31
CA HIS A 296 -41.26 6.12 5.94
C HIS A 296 -41.52 4.69 5.45
N VAL A 297 -41.49 4.47 4.14
CA VAL A 297 -41.69 3.14 3.54
C VAL A 297 -40.56 2.16 3.89
N LEU A 298 -39.31 2.65 4.04
CA LEU A 298 -38.16 1.80 4.38
C LEU A 298 -38.11 1.41 5.86
N THR A 299 -38.52 2.29 6.78
CA THR A 299 -38.48 2.03 8.24
C THR A 299 -39.81 1.47 8.78
N GLY A 300 -40.93 1.79 8.14
CA GLY A 300 -42.28 1.54 8.67
C GLY A 300 -42.63 2.41 9.89
N ALA A 301 -41.89 3.49 10.11
CA ALA A 301 -42.10 4.47 11.19
C ALA A 301 -42.69 5.77 10.63
N ASP A 302 -43.50 6.45 11.42
CA ASP A 302 -44.12 7.71 11.03
C ASP A 302 -43.06 8.83 10.98
N ILE A 303 -43.20 9.78 10.05
CA ILE A 303 -42.15 10.76 9.76
C ILE A 303 -42.68 12.19 9.65
N GLY A 304 -41.91 13.14 10.17
CA GLY A 304 -42.15 14.59 10.06
C GLY A 304 -40.94 15.32 9.48
N GLY A 305 -41.19 16.37 8.70
CA GLY A 305 -40.17 17.25 8.12
C GLY A 305 -40.67 18.69 8.01
N SER A 306 -39.76 19.66 8.21
CA SER A 306 -40.03 21.08 7.99
C SER A 306 -40.12 21.37 6.50
N SER A 307 -41.04 22.26 6.09
CA SER A 307 -41.31 22.66 4.70
C SER A 307 -40.93 24.11 4.40
N ASP A 308 -40.42 24.83 5.40
CA ASP A 308 -39.77 26.13 5.27
C ASP A 308 -38.49 26.21 6.13
N VAL A 309 -38.07 27.40 6.53
CA VAL A 309 -36.74 27.61 7.12
C VAL A 309 -36.66 27.06 8.55
N THR A 310 -35.88 26.00 8.76
CA THR A 310 -35.64 25.49 10.12
C THR A 310 -34.53 26.29 10.84
N GLY A 311 -34.84 26.91 11.99
CA GLY A 311 -33.90 27.65 12.83
C GLY A 311 -34.51 28.78 13.67
N ASN A 312 -33.82 29.92 13.76
CA ASN A 312 -34.22 31.01 14.66
C ASN A 312 -35.30 31.96 14.08
N ALA A 313 -36.32 32.28 14.87
CA ALA A 313 -37.42 33.19 14.52
C ALA A 313 -36.97 34.63 14.21
N ALA A 314 -35.88 35.12 14.81
CA ALA A 314 -35.29 36.42 14.47
C ALA A 314 -34.68 36.46 13.06
N TYR A 315 -34.38 35.28 12.49
CA TYR A 315 -33.89 35.09 11.13
C TYR A 315 -34.97 34.55 10.17
N GLY A 316 -36.22 34.43 10.64
CA GLY A 316 -37.37 34.06 9.83
C GLY A 316 -37.50 32.56 9.56
N GLY A 317 -37.06 31.73 10.50
CA GLY A 317 -37.35 30.30 10.53
C GLY A 317 -37.87 29.84 11.90
N ASP A 318 -38.37 28.61 12.00
CA ASP A 318 -38.76 28.02 13.29
C ASP A 318 -38.40 26.53 13.41
N TRP A 319 -39.15 25.75 14.20
CA TRP A 319 -38.84 24.35 14.53
C TRP A 319 -40.09 23.45 14.52
N ASP A 320 -41.19 23.90 13.92
CA ASP A 320 -42.31 23.03 13.62
C ASP A 320 -41.98 22.11 12.42
N LEU A 321 -42.85 21.13 12.15
CA LEU A 321 -42.72 20.14 11.08
C LEU A 321 -44.07 20.02 10.36
N GLU A 322 -44.33 20.92 9.42
CA GLU A 322 -45.65 21.13 8.79
C GLU A 322 -46.05 19.97 7.86
N TYR A 323 -45.07 19.20 7.38
CA TYR A 323 -45.29 18.00 6.59
C TYR A 323 -45.05 16.74 7.43
N SER A 324 -46.00 15.82 7.40
CA SER A 324 -45.89 14.54 8.08
C SER A 324 -46.64 13.42 7.35
N ILE A 325 -46.15 12.20 7.51
CA ILE A 325 -46.74 10.97 7.00
C ILE A 325 -46.92 10.05 8.20
N GLY A 326 -48.17 9.72 8.52
CA GLY A 326 -48.54 9.01 9.75
C GLY A 326 -49.31 9.87 10.74
N GLN A 327 -49.16 9.59 12.04
CA GLN A 327 -49.71 10.34 13.17
C GLN A 327 -48.64 10.55 14.25
N LEU A 328 -47.84 11.63 14.12
CA LEU A 328 -46.74 11.93 15.05
C LEU A 328 -47.19 11.92 16.52
N GLU A 329 -46.68 10.96 17.29
CA GLU A 329 -47.07 10.70 18.69
C GLU A 329 -46.13 11.40 19.69
N ARG A 330 -44.96 11.84 19.22
CA ARG A 330 -43.96 12.62 19.95
C ARG A 330 -44.07 14.10 19.58
N SER A 331 -43.94 14.96 20.59
CA SER A 331 -43.79 16.40 20.36
C SER A 331 -42.49 16.72 19.63
N THR A 332 -42.49 17.74 18.76
CA THR A 332 -41.25 18.32 18.24
C THR A 332 -40.35 18.76 19.40
N LEU A 333 -39.03 18.65 19.22
CA LEU A 333 -38.04 18.73 20.31
C LEU A 333 -38.01 20.10 21.02
N LEU A 334 -38.50 21.17 20.39
CA LEU A 334 -37.95 22.53 20.56
C LEU A 334 -38.99 23.65 20.78
N GLN A 335 -40.23 23.34 21.18
CA GLN A 335 -41.27 24.37 21.47
C GLN A 335 -41.06 25.12 22.80
N THR A 336 -39.82 25.53 23.11
CA THR A 336 -39.41 26.07 24.42
C THR A 336 -38.32 27.13 24.34
N ASP A 337 -38.40 28.12 25.23
CA ASP A 337 -37.59 29.36 25.22
C ASP A 337 -36.06 29.14 25.09
N ALA A 338 -35.51 28.06 25.65
CA ALA A 338 -34.05 27.82 25.63
C ALA A 338 -33.49 27.42 24.26
N VAL A 339 -34.35 27.09 23.28
CA VAL A 339 -33.93 26.84 21.89
C VAL A 339 -34.08 28.09 21.02
N ALA A 340 -34.95 29.02 21.40
CA ALA A 340 -35.09 30.32 20.73
C ALA A 340 -33.83 31.21 20.86
N ASP A 341 -32.90 30.86 21.77
CA ASP A 341 -31.57 31.47 21.89
C ASP A 341 -30.51 30.86 20.94
N TRP A 342 -30.81 29.78 20.20
CA TRP A 342 -29.90 29.21 19.19
C TRP A 342 -29.88 30.06 17.91
N LEU A 343 -28.72 30.60 17.53
CA LEU A 343 -28.63 31.68 16.53
C LEU A 343 -28.49 31.23 15.06
N GLY A 344 -28.49 29.94 14.76
CA GLY A 344 -28.19 29.43 13.41
C GLY A 344 -29.39 29.28 12.46
N ARG A 345 -29.08 28.70 11.30
CA ARG A 345 -30.01 28.09 10.33
C ARG A 345 -29.49 26.71 9.95
N LEU A 346 -30.35 25.87 9.37
CA LEU A 346 -29.99 24.54 8.87
C LEU A 346 -29.95 24.46 7.32
N SER A 347 -29.49 25.51 6.64
CA SER A 347 -29.67 25.69 5.18
C SER A 347 -28.39 25.44 4.36
N VAL A 348 -28.54 24.87 3.17
CA VAL A 348 -27.44 24.58 2.23
C VAL A 348 -27.55 25.46 0.98
N ILE A 349 -26.47 26.15 0.63
CA ILE A 349 -26.36 27.00 -0.56
C ILE A 349 -25.99 26.13 -1.78
N THR A 350 -26.83 26.06 -2.80
CA THR A 350 -26.58 25.24 -4.00
C THR A 350 -26.08 26.10 -5.17
N VAL A 351 -24.94 25.74 -5.76
CA VAL A 351 -24.45 26.26 -7.05
C VAL A 351 -24.99 25.40 -8.18
N ASP A 352 -25.89 25.95 -8.99
CA ASP A 352 -26.58 25.28 -10.10
C ASP A 352 -26.18 25.82 -11.49
N THR A 353 -25.30 26.82 -11.57
CA THR A 353 -24.81 27.36 -12.85
C THR A 353 -23.28 27.42 -12.92
N ALA A 354 -22.74 27.16 -14.12
CA ALA A 354 -21.33 27.35 -14.43
C ALA A 354 -20.98 28.79 -14.86
N MET A 355 -21.95 29.71 -14.84
CA MET A 355 -21.77 31.10 -15.28
C MET A 355 -21.15 31.96 -14.17
N ASP A 356 -20.08 32.68 -14.48
CA ASP A 356 -19.50 33.72 -13.61
C ASP A 356 -20.29 35.05 -13.73
N VAL A 357 -21.43 35.13 -13.07
CA VAL A 357 -22.33 36.31 -13.09
C VAL A 357 -22.79 36.70 -11.68
N VAL A 358 -23.33 37.92 -11.54
CA VAL A 358 -24.08 38.35 -10.34
C VAL A 358 -25.40 38.91 -10.82
N ASN A 359 -26.47 38.13 -10.67
CA ASN A 359 -27.80 38.42 -11.17
C ASN A 359 -28.87 37.58 -10.44
N ALA A 360 -29.17 37.91 -9.18
CA ALA A 360 -30.23 37.31 -8.36
C ALA A 360 -31.68 37.56 -8.89
N SER A 361 -31.91 37.33 -10.18
CA SER A 361 -33.13 37.55 -10.94
C SER A 361 -33.21 36.71 -12.23
N ASP A 362 -32.20 35.90 -12.57
CA ASP A 362 -32.32 34.86 -13.62
C ASP A 362 -32.78 33.49 -13.08
N GLY A 363 -32.72 33.28 -11.75
CA GLY A 363 -33.25 32.09 -11.10
C GLY A 363 -32.24 30.93 -11.01
N VAL A 364 -30.95 31.23 -11.10
CA VAL A 364 -29.83 30.33 -10.78
C VAL A 364 -28.91 31.00 -9.75
N THR A 365 -28.00 30.23 -9.15
CA THR A 365 -27.00 30.68 -8.17
C THR A 365 -25.61 30.30 -8.65
N SER A 366 -24.78 31.30 -8.98
CA SER A 366 -23.37 31.10 -9.30
C SER A 366 -22.53 30.85 -8.04
N LEU A 367 -21.32 30.29 -8.20
CA LEU A 367 -20.35 30.19 -7.09
C LEU A 367 -20.01 31.57 -6.50
N ARG A 368 -20.00 32.63 -7.32
CA ARG A 368 -19.75 34.01 -6.90
C ARG A 368 -20.84 34.51 -5.95
N GLU A 369 -22.09 34.20 -6.27
CA GLU A 369 -23.24 34.54 -5.42
C GLU A 369 -23.29 33.67 -4.17
N ALA A 370 -22.98 32.38 -4.28
CA ALA A 370 -22.91 31.48 -3.13
C ALA A 370 -21.87 31.93 -2.07
N ILE A 371 -20.66 32.30 -2.51
CA ILE A 371 -19.64 32.86 -1.61
C ILE A 371 -20.07 34.24 -1.06
N THR A 372 -20.72 35.07 -1.88
CA THR A 372 -21.24 36.38 -1.42
C THR A 372 -22.33 36.22 -0.36
N LEU A 373 -23.18 35.19 -0.49
CA LEU A 373 -24.22 34.85 0.49
C LEU A 373 -23.58 34.34 1.78
N ALA A 374 -22.68 33.36 1.71
CA ALA A 374 -21.97 32.80 2.88
C ALA A 374 -21.24 33.88 3.69
N ASN A 375 -20.55 34.81 3.03
CA ASN A 375 -19.89 35.97 3.67
C ASN A 375 -20.87 36.99 4.30
N SER A 376 -22.19 36.80 4.18
CA SER A 376 -23.23 37.68 4.71
C SER A 376 -24.16 36.99 5.73
N THR A 377 -24.10 35.66 5.81
CA THR A 377 -24.67 34.83 6.86
C THR A 377 -23.68 34.68 8.02
N ALA A 378 -24.16 34.20 9.17
CA ALA A 378 -23.35 33.97 10.36
C ALA A 378 -23.55 32.53 10.82
N GLY A 379 -22.45 31.84 11.09
CA GLY A 379 -22.41 30.40 11.33
C GLY A 379 -21.35 29.72 10.46
N GLN A 380 -21.47 28.40 10.29
CA GLN A 380 -20.74 27.67 9.27
C GLN A 380 -21.71 27.34 8.12
N ASP A 381 -21.50 27.97 6.97
CA ASP A 381 -22.30 27.72 5.77
C ASP A 381 -21.81 26.50 4.98
N VAL A 382 -22.68 25.92 4.15
CA VAL A 382 -22.34 24.81 3.25
C VAL A 382 -22.70 25.19 1.82
N ILE A 383 -21.70 25.21 0.93
CA ILE A 383 -21.85 25.43 -0.51
C ILE A 383 -21.68 24.10 -1.25
N VAL A 384 -22.73 23.63 -1.90
CA VAL A 384 -22.77 22.41 -2.72
C VAL A 384 -22.93 22.75 -4.21
N PHE A 385 -22.75 21.76 -5.09
CA PHE A 385 -22.81 21.94 -6.54
C PHE A 385 -23.79 20.93 -7.16
N ARG A 386 -24.76 21.43 -7.93
CA ARG A 386 -25.77 20.65 -8.67
C ARG A 386 -25.95 21.21 -10.09
N ILE A 387 -24.87 21.62 -10.74
CA ILE A 387 -24.89 22.26 -12.07
C ILE A 387 -25.49 21.27 -13.09
N PRO A 388 -26.60 21.60 -13.80
CA PRO A 388 -27.24 20.69 -14.74
C PRO A 388 -26.36 20.31 -15.93
N GLY A 389 -26.51 19.05 -16.36
CA GLY A 389 -25.80 18.48 -17.50
C GLY A 389 -25.07 17.18 -17.13
N SER A 390 -24.19 16.72 -18.01
CA SER A 390 -23.35 15.54 -17.77
C SER A 390 -21.92 15.81 -18.20
N GLY A 391 -20.95 15.40 -17.37
CA GLY A 391 -19.52 15.51 -17.67
C GLY A 391 -18.77 16.43 -16.72
N VAL A 392 -18.15 17.47 -17.27
CA VAL A 392 -17.30 18.44 -16.55
C VAL A 392 -17.90 19.82 -16.71
N HIS A 393 -17.98 20.56 -15.60
CA HIS A 393 -18.56 21.89 -15.53
C HIS A 393 -17.43 22.89 -15.23
N THR A 394 -17.10 23.76 -16.20
CA THR A 394 -16.01 24.74 -16.04
C THR A 394 -16.59 26.13 -15.82
N ILE A 395 -16.30 26.70 -14.66
CA ILE A 395 -16.62 28.08 -14.29
C ILE A 395 -15.45 28.94 -14.77
N ALA A 396 -15.60 29.52 -15.96
CA ALA A 396 -14.62 30.42 -16.55
C ALA A 396 -14.75 31.81 -15.92
N LEU A 397 -13.78 32.20 -15.08
CA LEU A 397 -13.84 33.43 -14.33
C LEU A 397 -13.38 34.65 -15.14
N THR A 398 -14.03 35.78 -14.90
CA THR A 398 -13.79 37.07 -15.55
C THR A 398 -13.18 38.12 -14.62
N SER A 399 -13.16 37.82 -13.31
CA SER A 399 -12.54 38.62 -12.25
C SER A 399 -12.36 37.76 -10.99
N ALA A 400 -11.54 38.20 -10.02
CA ALA A 400 -11.41 37.54 -8.72
C ALA A 400 -12.77 37.17 -8.11
N LEU A 401 -12.89 35.97 -7.55
CA LEU A 401 -14.03 35.62 -6.69
C LEU A 401 -14.02 36.48 -5.41
N PRO A 402 -15.15 36.61 -4.69
CA PRO A 402 -15.16 37.30 -3.40
C PRO A 402 -14.23 36.58 -2.42
N THR A 403 -13.42 37.32 -1.66
CA THR A 403 -12.63 36.77 -0.55
C THR A 403 -13.55 36.10 0.46
N ILE A 404 -13.24 34.88 0.87
CA ILE A 404 -14.01 34.14 1.88
C ILE A 404 -13.63 34.68 3.26
N THR A 405 -14.59 35.23 4.00
CA THR A 405 -14.37 35.92 5.29
C THR A 405 -15.00 35.22 6.50
N GLU A 406 -15.97 34.33 6.28
CA GLU A 406 -16.65 33.54 7.31
C GLU A 406 -16.37 32.04 7.12
N SER A 407 -16.78 31.19 8.09
CA SER A 407 -16.61 29.74 7.99
C SER A 407 -17.55 29.14 6.94
N VAL A 408 -17.00 28.39 5.99
CA VAL A 408 -17.79 27.77 4.92
C VAL A 408 -17.18 26.44 4.45
N MET A 409 -18.03 25.47 4.16
CA MET A 409 -17.66 24.22 3.48
C MET A 409 -18.01 24.30 1.99
N ILE A 410 -17.02 24.43 1.12
CA ILE A 410 -17.17 24.41 -0.34
C ILE A 410 -16.93 22.97 -0.83
N ASP A 411 -18.01 22.27 -1.18
CA ASP A 411 -18.01 20.85 -1.48
C ASP A 411 -18.44 20.51 -2.90
N ALA A 412 -17.49 20.54 -3.84
CA ALA A 412 -17.70 20.13 -5.23
C ALA A 412 -17.71 18.59 -5.44
N THR A 413 -17.56 17.79 -4.37
CA THR A 413 -17.79 16.33 -4.47
C THR A 413 -19.28 15.98 -4.61
N THR A 414 -20.15 16.92 -4.29
CA THR A 414 -21.62 16.82 -4.43
C THR A 414 -22.10 16.86 -5.88
N GLN A 415 -21.28 17.37 -6.81
CA GLN A 415 -21.65 17.47 -8.23
C GLN A 415 -21.88 16.09 -8.84
N THR A 416 -23.05 15.91 -9.46
CA THR A 416 -23.53 14.63 -10.01
C THR A 416 -22.48 13.94 -10.88
N GLY A 417 -22.16 12.70 -10.53
CA GLY A 417 -21.16 11.88 -11.23
C GLY A 417 -19.72 12.06 -10.76
N TYR A 418 -19.43 12.80 -9.68
CA TYR A 418 -18.16 12.72 -8.97
C TYR A 418 -17.87 11.28 -8.50
N SER A 419 -16.59 10.94 -8.33
CA SER A 419 -16.17 9.65 -7.76
C SER A 419 -14.82 9.75 -7.04
N THR A 420 -13.78 10.13 -7.78
CA THR A 420 -12.36 10.14 -7.37
C THR A 420 -11.57 11.24 -8.09
N SER A 421 -12.26 12.13 -8.79
CA SER A 421 -11.65 13.22 -9.57
C SER A 421 -12.68 14.35 -9.70
N PRO A 422 -12.26 15.62 -9.59
CA PRO A 422 -13.15 16.78 -9.68
C PRO A 422 -14.11 16.76 -10.88
N ARG A 423 -15.32 17.29 -10.68
CA ARG A 423 -16.29 17.55 -11.77
C ARG A 423 -16.47 19.02 -12.09
N VAL A 424 -16.20 19.89 -11.12
CA VAL A 424 -16.23 21.34 -11.26
C VAL A 424 -14.79 21.85 -11.42
N ALA A 425 -14.57 22.73 -12.38
CA ALA A 425 -13.31 23.44 -12.59
C ALA A 425 -13.50 24.95 -12.41
N LEU A 426 -12.56 25.61 -11.74
CA LEU A 426 -12.37 27.06 -11.79
C LEU A 426 -11.24 27.33 -12.79
N ASP A 427 -11.56 28.06 -13.86
CA ASP A 427 -10.62 28.46 -14.91
C ASP A 427 -10.33 29.97 -14.77
N GLY A 428 -9.10 30.29 -14.38
CA GLY A 428 -8.61 31.64 -14.15
C GLY A 428 -8.17 32.41 -15.39
N LEU A 429 -8.20 31.82 -16.59
CA LEU A 429 -7.59 32.39 -17.80
C LEU A 429 -8.13 33.78 -18.16
N GLY A 430 -9.41 34.05 -17.85
CA GLY A 430 -10.09 35.33 -18.06
C GLY A 430 -10.02 36.30 -16.87
N ALA A 431 -9.57 35.88 -15.69
CA ALA A 431 -9.76 36.59 -14.44
C ALA A 431 -8.71 37.68 -14.15
N GLY A 432 -7.59 37.69 -14.89
CA GLY A 432 -6.49 38.63 -14.74
C GLY A 432 -5.46 38.22 -13.68
N ASN A 433 -4.76 39.19 -13.10
CA ASN A 433 -3.74 38.95 -12.06
C ASN A 433 -4.39 38.79 -10.68
N VAL A 434 -5.00 37.62 -10.47
CA VAL A 434 -5.77 37.24 -9.27
C VAL A 434 -5.51 35.77 -8.91
N ASP A 435 -5.74 35.42 -7.65
CA ASP A 435 -5.73 34.04 -7.16
C ASP A 435 -7.08 33.34 -7.43
N GLY A 436 -7.13 32.01 -7.37
CA GLY A 436 -8.34 31.22 -7.60
C GLY A 436 -9.37 31.33 -6.48
N LEU A 437 -8.94 31.13 -5.24
CA LEU A 437 -9.70 31.41 -4.03
C LEU A 437 -8.81 32.14 -3.02
N THR A 438 -9.33 33.18 -2.38
CA THR A 438 -8.67 33.89 -1.28
C THR A 438 -9.47 33.65 0.00
N ILE A 439 -8.84 33.08 1.03
CA ILE A 439 -9.46 32.65 2.28
C ILE A 439 -8.87 33.42 3.46
N ASN A 440 -9.70 34.24 4.11
CA ASN A 440 -9.32 35.11 5.23
C ASN A 440 -10.11 34.83 6.52
N GLY A 441 -11.31 34.22 6.42
CA GLY A 441 -12.01 33.63 7.57
C GLY A 441 -11.34 32.32 8.01
N SER A 442 -11.67 31.82 9.20
CA SER A 442 -11.19 30.52 9.72
C SER A 442 -12.19 29.38 9.44
N ASP A 443 -11.79 28.14 9.72
CA ASP A 443 -12.67 26.96 9.69
C ASP A 443 -13.32 26.70 8.30
N VAL A 444 -12.66 27.13 7.23
CA VAL A 444 -13.09 26.91 5.84
C VAL A 444 -12.59 25.56 5.32
N THR A 445 -13.50 24.78 4.71
CA THR A 445 -13.18 23.53 4.00
C THR A 445 -13.35 23.72 2.50
N VAL A 446 -12.41 23.24 1.68
CA VAL A 446 -12.52 23.26 0.21
C VAL A 446 -12.22 21.88 -0.36
N ARG A 447 -13.16 21.28 -1.10
CA ARG A 447 -12.97 19.95 -1.68
C ARG A 447 -13.61 19.69 -3.03
N GLY A 448 -12.98 18.78 -3.78
CA GLY A 448 -13.49 18.24 -5.06
C GLY A 448 -13.39 19.20 -6.26
N LEU A 449 -12.67 20.32 -6.14
CA LEU A 449 -12.48 21.29 -7.22
C LEU A 449 -11.23 20.99 -8.06
N ALA A 450 -11.27 21.32 -9.35
CA ALA A 450 -10.08 21.59 -10.14
C ALA A 450 -9.86 23.12 -10.21
N ILE A 451 -8.64 23.62 -9.96
CA ILE A 451 -8.35 25.05 -9.90
C ILE A 451 -7.07 25.33 -10.69
N ASN A 452 -7.20 25.96 -11.87
CA ASN A 452 -6.12 26.12 -12.83
C ASN A 452 -6.22 27.43 -13.63
N SER A 453 -5.18 27.72 -14.44
CA SER A 453 -5.09 28.86 -15.35
C SER A 453 -5.10 30.26 -14.69
N PHE A 454 -4.96 30.36 -13.35
CA PHE A 454 -4.81 31.63 -12.64
C PHE A 454 -3.41 32.22 -12.80
N GLN A 455 -3.30 33.55 -12.81
CA GLN A 455 -1.99 34.22 -12.79
C GLN A 455 -1.41 34.32 -11.37
N GLY A 456 -2.28 34.35 -10.34
CA GLY A 456 -1.90 34.24 -8.93
C GLY A 456 -1.66 32.79 -8.50
N TYR A 457 -1.93 32.50 -7.23
CA TYR A 457 -2.01 31.14 -6.69
C TYR A 457 -3.34 30.46 -7.07
N GLY A 458 -3.39 29.13 -7.00
CA GLY A 458 -4.66 28.41 -7.01
C GLY A 458 -5.50 28.73 -5.76
N LEU A 459 -4.89 28.66 -4.57
CA LEU A 459 -5.47 29.14 -3.32
C LEU A 459 -4.47 30.02 -2.56
N MET A 460 -4.93 31.12 -1.98
CA MET A 460 -4.21 31.92 -0.99
C MET A 460 -5.00 31.95 0.32
N ILE A 461 -4.37 31.58 1.43
CA ILE A 461 -5.02 31.32 2.72
C ILE A 461 -4.29 32.09 3.83
N SER A 462 -5.02 32.88 4.62
CA SER A 462 -4.49 33.62 5.77
C SER A 462 -5.37 33.54 7.03
N GLY A 463 -6.36 32.64 7.05
CA GLY A 463 -7.11 32.24 8.25
C GLY A 463 -6.57 30.93 8.84
N ASP A 464 -7.14 30.47 9.95
CA ASP A 464 -6.69 29.27 10.66
C ASP A 464 -7.68 28.08 10.52
N HIS A 465 -7.25 26.88 10.90
CA HIS A 465 -8.08 25.66 11.02
C HIS A 465 -8.74 25.18 9.71
N HIS A 466 -8.02 25.27 8.59
CA HIS A 466 -8.55 24.92 7.27
C HIS A 466 -8.39 23.45 6.88
N VAL A 467 -9.29 22.95 6.01
CA VAL A 467 -9.18 21.61 5.39
C VAL A 467 -9.30 21.71 3.87
N ILE A 468 -8.22 21.41 3.16
CA ILE A 468 -8.17 21.43 1.69
C ILE A 468 -7.97 19.98 1.21
N GLU A 469 -9.02 19.30 0.75
CA GLU A 469 -8.97 17.85 0.45
C GLU A 469 -9.48 17.48 -0.97
N GLY A 470 -8.83 16.52 -1.64
CA GLY A 470 -9.29 15.96 -2.91
C GLY A 470 -9.34 16.93 -4.11
N ASN A 471 -8.65 18.06 -4.06
CA ASN A 471 -8.62 19.06 -5.14
C ASN A 471 -7.49 18.81 -6.15
N PHE A 472 -7.68 19.23 -7.41
CA PHE A 472 -6.65 19.19 -8.46
C PHE A 472 -6.19 20.61 -8.78
N ILE A 473 -4.98 21.00 -8.37
CA ILE A 473 -4.50 22.38 -8.38
C ILE A 473 -3.38 22.53 -9.42
N GLY A 474 -3.71 23.26 -10.50
CA GLY A 474 -2.90 23.43 -11.71
C GLY A 474 -3.20 22.42 -12.83
N LEU A 475 -4.11 21.46 -12.60
CA LEU A 475 -4.55 20.46 -13.59
C LEU A 475 -6.03 20.62 -13.97
N ALA A 476 -6.43 20.00 -15.08
CA ALA A 476 -7.84 19.78 -15.41
C ALA A 476 -8.47 18.68 -14.54
N THR A 477 -9.81 18.65 -14.47
CA THR A 477 -10.64 17.66 -13.76
C THR A 477 -10.30 16.19 -14.03
N ASN A 478 -9.76 15.87 -15.20
CA ASN A 478 -9.33 14.52 -15.60
C ASN A 478 -7.85 14.23 -15.29
N GLY A 479 -7.15 15.10 -14.56
CA GLY A 479 -5.72 14.99 -14.25
C GLY A 479 -4.79 15.26 -15.45
N SER A 480 -5.30 15.82 -16.54
CA SER A 480 -4.50 16.19 -17.71
C SER A 480 -3.95 17.62 -17.63
N LEU A 481 -2.88 17.87 -18.41
CA LEU A 481 -2.16 19.14 -18.47
C LEU A 481 -3.02 20.25 -19.09
N VAL A 482 -3.03 21.40 -18.42
CA VAL A 482 -3.59 22.69 -18.85
C VAL A 482 -2.58 23.79 -18.52
N ALA A 483 -2.96 25.06 -18.57
CA ALA A 483 -2.18 26.11 -17.92
C ALA A 483 -2.30 25.91 -16.40
N GLY A 484 -1.18 25.66 -15.71
CA GLY A 484 -1.15 25.68 -14.25
C GLY A 484 -1.26 27.11 -13.70
N ASN A 485 -1.26 27.24 -12.38
CA ASN A 485 -1.35 28.55 -11.74
C ASN A 485 0.02 29.26 -11.72
N GLY A 486 0.02 30.59 -11.81
CA GLY A 486 1.21 31.41 -12.03
C GLY A 486 2.13 31.49 -10.81
N THR A 487 1.68 32.06 -9.70
CA THR A 487 2.53 32.24 -8.51
C THR A 487 2.79 30.94 -7.75
N GLY A 488 1.93 29.94 -7.87
CA GLY A 488 2.07 28.62 -7.23
C GLY A 488 0.75 27.89 -7.07
N GLY A 489 0.76 26.71 -6.45
CA GLY A 489 -0.45 25.93 -6.18
C GLY A 489 -1.24 26.49 -4.99
N ILE A 490 -0.70 26.36 -3.79
CA ILE A 490 -1.29 26.85 -2.52
C ILE A 490 -0.30 27.77 -1.80
N LEU A 491 -0.77 28.91 -1.30
CA LEU A 491 -0.04 29.75 -0.33
C LEU A 491 -0.77 29.74 1.03
N LEU A 492 -0.03 29.40 2.10
CA LEU A 492 -0.39 29.73 3.48
C LEU A 492 0.42 30.96 3.92
N GLU A 493 -0.27 32.04 4.28
CA GLU A 493 0.30 33.33 4.65
C GLU A 493 -0.08 33.66 6.11
N SER A 494 0.82 33.35 7.04
CA SER A 494 0.63 33.42 8.50
C SER A 494 -0.48 32.51 9.10
N ALA A 495 -1.07 31.63 8.28
CA ALA A 495 -2.14 30.68 8.64
C ALA A 495 -1.66 29.46 9.46
N SER A 496 -2.38 29.09 10.51
CA SER A 496 -2.10 27.93 11.38
C SER A 496 -3.14 26.80 11.28
N ASP A 497 -2.73 25.61 11.73
CA ASP A 497 -3.56 24.40 11.87
C ASP A 497 -4.27 23.97 10.57
N VAL A 498 -3.74 24.37 9.41
CA VAL A 498 -4.27 24.03 8.08
C VAL A 498 -3.85 22.61 7.70
N THR A 499 -4.83 21.76 7.41
CA THR A 499 -4.62 20.44 6.82
C THR A 499 -4.80 20.48 5.30
N ILE A 500 -3.71 20.31 4.55
CA ILE A 500 -3.70 20.10 3.11
C ILE A 500 -3.65 18.59 2.84
N GLY A 501 -4.77 18.05 2.37
CA GLY A 501 -5.00 16.62 2.14
C GLY A 501 -5.71 15.98 3.33
N GLY A 502 -5.23 14.83 3.80
CA GLY A 502 -5.78 14.21 5.00
C GLY A 502 -5.18 12.84 5.34
N SER A 503 -5.51 12.32 6.52
CA SER A 503 -5.01 11.03 7.04
C SER A 503 -5.82 9.79 6.61
N ALA A 504 -6.62 9.93 5.55
CA ALA A 504 -7.42 8.84 4.98
C ALA A 504 -7.22 8.78 3.46
N PHE A 505 -7.21 7.57 2.90
CA PHE A 505 -7.03 7.36 1.46
C PHE A 505 -8.06 8.14 0.63
N GLY A 506 -7.59 8.79 -0.43
CA GLY A 506 -8.43 9.61 -1.31
C GLY A 506 -8.69 11.05 -0.83
N LYS A 507 -8.15 11.47 0.33
CA LYS A 507 -8.24 12.87 0.80
C LYS A 507 -7.13 13.77 0.27
N GLY A 508 -6.01 13.21 -0.21
CA GLY A 508 -4.90 13.97 -0.79
C GLY A 508 -5.30 14.78 -2.03
N ASN A 509 -4.67 15.95 -2.20
CA ASN A 509 -4.79 16.78 -3.40
C ASN A 509 -3.76 16.36 -4.46
N VAL A 510 -3.97 16.79 -5.70
CA VAL A 510 -3.00 16.67 -6.80
C VAL A 510 -2.53 18.07 -7.19
N ILE A 511 -1.28 18.43 -6.92
CA ILE A 511 -0.77 19.81 -6.99
C ILE A 511 0.43 19.87 -7.94
N SER A 512 0.19 20.28 -9.18
CA SER A 512 1.08 19.99 -10.32
C SER A 512 0.92 21.01 -11.45
N ALA A 513 1.90 21.10 -12.35
CA ALA A 513 1.98 22.05 -13.48
C ALA A 513 2.01 23.56 -13.12
N ASN A 514 2.05 23.94 -11.84
CA ASN A 514 2.12 25.35 -11.45
C ASN A 514 3.50 25.96 -11.79
N ILE A 515 3.56 27.27 -12.02
CA ILE A 515 4.80 27.96 -12.44
C ILE A 515 5.68 28.32 -11.23
N GLY A 516 5.08 28.64 -10.09
CA GLY A 516 5.78 28.67 -8.80
C GLY A 516 5.82 27.29 -8.12
N SER A 517 5.95 27.28 -6.78
CA SER A 517 5.99 26.06 -5.98
C SER A 517 4.61 25.39 -5.89
N GLY A 518 4.58 24.09 -5.58
CA GLY A 518 3.33 23.37 -5.33
C GLY A 518 2.59 23.90 -4.10
N ILE A 519 3.26 23.88 -2.94
CA ILE A 519 2.76 24.48 -1.68
C ILE A 519 3.83 25.43 -1.14
N THR A 520 3.42 26.64 -0.72
CA THR A 520 4.25 27.58 0.03
C THR A 520 3.63 27.83 1.39
N ILE A 521 4.42 27.73 2.46
CA ILE A 521 4.03 28.12 3.82
C ILE A 521 4.99 29.21 4.29
N GLN A 522 4.46 30.40 4.60
CA GLN A 522 5.24 31.54 5.06
C GLN A 522 4.47 32.44 6.04
N GLY A 523 5.16 33.45 6.56
CA GLY A 523 4.58 34.48 7.43
C GLY A 523 4.67 34.14 8.92
N THR A 524 4.89 35.16 9.76
CA THR A 524 5.14 34.99 11.19
C THR A 524 3.92 34.40 11.87
N GLY A 525 4.03 33.16 12.36
CA GLY A 525 2.96 32.49 13.08
C GLY A 525 2.22 31.40 12.29
N ALA A 526 2.60 31.06 11.05
CA ALA A 526 2.03 29.92 10.35
C ALA A 526 2.50 28.59 10.97
N ASN A 527 1.76 28.07 11.96
CA ASN A 527 2.21 26.95 12.80
C ASN A 527 1.32 25.70 12.67
N ALA A 528 1.87 24.54 13.08
CA ALA A 528 1.14 23.27 13.21
C ALA A 528 0.43 22.78 11.92
N ASN A 529 0.78 23.34 10.75
CA ASN A 529 0.21 23.00 9.45
C ASN A 529 0.56 21.56 9.04
N ARG A 530 -0.34 20.88 8.32
CA ARG A 530 -0.25 19.43 8.04
C ARG A 530 -0.46 19.15 6.56
N ILE A 531 0.56 18.64 5.88
CA ILE A 531 0.52 18.25 4.46
C ILE A 531 0.51 16.72 4.41
N LEU A 532 -0.63 16.10 4.04
CA LEU A 532 -0.85 14.65 4.19
C LEU A 532 -1.48 14.00 2.94
N GLY A 533 -0.88 12.92 2.44
CA GLY A 533 -1.44 12.07 1.38
C GLY A 533 -1.45 12.67 -0.03
N ASN A 534 -0.82 13.83 -0.25
CA ASN A 534 -0.88 14.58 -1.50
C ASN A 534 0.06 14.04 -2.59
N ILE A 535 -0.29 14.28 -3.85
CA ILE A 535 0.57 14.03 -5.02
C ILE A 535 1.03 15.40 -5.55
N ILE A 536 2.33 15.67 -5.50
CA ILE A 536 2.91 16.99 -5.77
C ILE A 536 3.97 16.88 -6.88
N GLY A 537 3.69 17.50 -8.03
CA GLY A 537 4.54 17.47 -9.23
C GLY A 537 4.36 16.25 -10.12
N LEU A 538 3.40 15.37 -9.83
CA LEU A 538 3.02 14.23 -10.68
C LEU A 538 1.57 14.33 -11.17
N ASN A 539 1.23 13.54 -12.18
CA ASN A 539 -0.14 13.31 -12.61
C ASN A 539 -1.00 12.66 -11.49
N ALA A 540 -2.32 12.68 -11.63
CA ALA A 540 -3.25 12.19 -10.61
C ALA A 540 -3.14 10.68 -10.24
N SER A 541 -2.34 9.89 -10.97
CA SER A 541 -2.01 8.50 -10.63
C SER A 541 -0.67 8.33 -9.91
N GLY A 542 0.10 9.40 -9.70
CA GLY A 542 1.40 9.36 -9.02
C GLY A 542 2.49 8.60 -9.79
N THR A 543 2.42 8.56 -11.13
CA THR A 543 3.30 7.72 -11.97
C THR A 543 4.00 8.45 -13.12
N VAL A 544 3.60 9.68 -13.45
CA VAL A 544 4.22 10.48 -14.53
C VAL A 544 4.50 11.89 -14.01
N ALA A 545 5.71 12.41 -14.27
CA ALA A 545 6.08 13.77 -13.89
C ALA A 545 5.26 14.82 -14.65
N VAL A 546 4.68 15.74 -13.89
CA VAL A 546 3.91 16.93 -14.32
C VAL A 546 4.28 18.07 -13.37
N GLY A 547 5.59 18.34 -13.26
CA GLY A 547 6.19 19.13 -12.18
C GLY A 547 5.59 20.51 -11.99
N ASN A 548 5.61 21.00 -10.75
CA ASN A 548 5.61 22.43 -10.50
C ASN A 548 6.99 22.98 -10.92
N SER A 549 7.07 24.20 -11.43
CA SER A 549 8.29 24.69 -12.09
C SER A 549 9.35 25.25 -11.11
N ALA A 550 8.96 25.49 -9.85
CA ALA A 550 9.83 25.73 -8.69
C ALA A 550 9.94 24.46 -7.81
N ASP A 551 9.86 24.59 -6.48
CA ASP A 551 9.88 23.47 -5.54
C ASP A 551 8.56 22.67 -5.51
N GLY A 552 8.58 21.47 -4.94
CA GLY A 552 7.36 20.77 -4.54
C GLY A 552 6.67 21.44 -3.34
N ILE A 553 7.39 21.59 -2.22
CA ILE A 553 6.94 22.28 -1.00
C ILE A 553 8.03 23.26 -0.55
N THR A 554 7.65 24.51 -0.26
CA THR A 554 8.52 25.55 0.31
C THR A 554 7.98 25.96 1.69
N VAL A 555 8.81 25.93 2.74
CA VAL A 555 8.47 26.38 4.09
C VAL A 555 9.52 27.38 4.57
N ILE A 556 9.15 28.64 4.77
CA ILE A 556 10.08 29.74 5.04
C ILE A 556 9.49 30.76 6.03
N GLY A 557 10.34 31.34 6.87
CA GLY A 557 9.99 32.52 7.69
C GLY A 557 10.19 32.31 9.18
N ALA A 558 10.79 33.31 9.84
CA ALA A 558 11.12 33.23 11.26
C ALA A 558 9.84 33.14 12.11
N GLY A 559 9.66 32.01 12.81
CA GLY A 559 8.45 31.73 13.59
C GLY A 559 7.35 30.97 12.83
N VAL A 560 7.68 30.36 11.68
CA VAL A 560 6.94 29.24 11.08
C VAL A 560 7.47 27.95 11.71
N THR A 561 6.64 27.24 12.49
CA THR A 561 7.09 26.08 13.28
C THR A 561 6.10 24.92 13.32
N GLY A 562 6.63 23.70 13.50
CA GLY A 562 5.81 22.51 13.74
C GLY A 562 5.02 22.00 12.54
N THR A 563 5.42 22.33 11.31
CA THR A 563 4.77 21.80 10.10
C THR A 563 5.01 20.30 10.00
N GLN A 564 3.94 19.52 9.88
CA GLN A 564 3.98 18.09 9.59
C GLN A 564 3.87 17.88 8.07
N ILE A 565 4.88 17.27 7.45
CA ILE A 565 4.86 16.83 6.05
C ILE A 565 4.89 15.32 6.03
N GLY A 566 3.74 14.71 5.73
CA GLY A 566 3.54 13.27 5.70
C GLY A 566 3.23 12.68 7.08
N GLY A 567 3.25 11.35 7.18
CA GLY A 567 2.93 10.65 8.43
C GLY A 567 3.24 9.16 8.34
N ILE A 568 3.20 8.50 9.50
CA ILE A 568 3.59 7.09 9.65
C ILE A 568 2.60 6.09 9.05
N SER A 569 1.41 6.54 8.63
CA SER A 569 0.42 5.69 7.93
C SER A 569 0.53 5.83 6.41
N PRO A 570 0.32 4.75 5.62
CA PRO A 570 0.37 4.83 4.15
C PRO A 570 -0.71 5.71 3.49
N ALA A 571 -1.69 6.22 4.27
CA ALA A 571 -2.66 7.21 3.80
C ALA A 571 -2.15 8.66 3.92
N GLU A 572 -1.19 8.91 4.82
CA GLU A 572 -0.58 10.23 5.05
C GLU A 572 0.67 10.47 4.19
N GLN A 573 1.24 9.42 3.60
CA GLN A 573 2.37 9.48 2.65
C GLN A 573 2.09 10.48 1.51
N ASN A 574 2.81 11.60 1.46
CA ASN A 574 2.86 12.42 0.24
C ASN A 574 3.83 11.80 -0.78
N THR A 575 3.60 12.12 -2.05
CA THR A 575 4.54 11.85 -3.15
C THR A 575 4.99 13.18 -3.75
N ILE A 576 6.24 13.59 -3.51
CA ILE A 576 6.79 14.88 -3.96
C ILE A 576 7.90 14.64 -4.98
N SER A 577 7.57 14.76 -6.28
CA SER A 577 8.40 14.22 -7.35
C SER A 577 8.23 14.99 -8.66
N GLY A 578 9.27 15.04 -9.49
CA GLY A 578 9.25 15.66 -10.82
C GLY A 578 9.22 17.19 -10.83
N ASN A 579 9.38 17.85 -9.68
CA ASN A 579 9.37 19.32 -9.59
C ASN A 579 10.68 19.93 -10.14
N GLY A 580 10.60 21.19 -10.55
CA GLY A 580 11.69 21.90 -11.22
C GLY A 580 12.95 22.04 -10.38
N TRP A 581 12.77 22.35 -9.09
CA TRP A 581 13.83 22.60 -8.11
C TRP A 581 13.69 21.57 -6.97
N THR A 582 13.76 21.97 -5.71
CA THR A 582 13.78 21.05 -4.56
C THR A 582 12.48 20.22 -4.46
N GLY A 583 12.57 19.01 -3.90
CA GLY A 583 11.38 18.32 -3.40
C GLY A 583 10.72 19.10 -2.26
N ILE A 584 11.43 19.26 -1.14
CA ILE A 584 11.00 20.05 0.03
C ILE A 584 12.12 21.02 0.42
N TYR A 585 11.84 22.33 0.47
CA TYR A 585 12.76 23.35 0.96
C TYR A 585 12.30 23.91 2.33
N LEU A 586 13.17 23.84 3.34
CA LEU A 586 13.05 24.50 4.65
C LEU A 586 14.08 25.63 4.77
N GLY A 587 13.64 26.86 5.04
CA GLY A 587 14.51 28.05 5.11
C GLY A 587 14.14 29.07 6.18
N ASP A 588 14.79 30.24 6.13
CA ASP A 588 14.47 31.45 6.92
C ASP A 588 14.13 31.20 8.41
N PHE A 589 15.00 30.50 9.14
CA PHE A 589 14.82 30.20 10.58
C PHE A 589 13.52 29.43 10.97
N THR A 590 12.97 28.63 10.04
CA THR A 590 11.94 27.63 10.35
C THR A 590 12.44 26.56 11.33
N SER A 591 11.57 26.05 12.20
CA SER A 591 11.99 25.06 13.20
C SER A 591 10.90 24.10 13.69
N GLY A 592 11.31 22.95 14.23
CA GLY A 592 10.40 21.95 14.79
C GLY A 592 9.54 21.22 13.76
N ASN A 593 9.83 21.37 12.46
CA ASN A 593 9.07 20.71 11.40
C ASN A 593 9.43 19.22 11.31
N VAL A 594 8.49 18.39 10.90
CA VAL A 594 8.63 16.93 10.81
C VAL A 594 8.29 16.47 9.40
N ILE A 595 9.24 15.82 8.73
CA ILE A 595 9.07 15.23 7.39
C ILE A 595 9.11 13.72 7.56
N ASP A 596 7.95 13.05 7.51
CA ASP A 596 7.81 11.63 7.86
C ASP A 596 7.04 10.84 6.79
N GLY A 597 7.50 9.63 6.45
CA GLY A 597 6.77 8.65 5.64
C GLY A 597 6.51 9.03 4.18
N ASN A 598 7.19 10.05 3.64
CA ASN A 598 6.99 10.52 2.27
C ASN A 598 7.78 9.71 1.24
N VAL A 599 7.38 9.80 -0.03
CA VAL A 599 8.18 9.39 -1.19
C VAL A 599 8.61 10.64 -1.97
N ILE A 600 9.91 10.81 -2.17
CA ILE A 600 10.53 12.01 -2.75
C ILE A 600 11.43 11.62 -3.91
N GLY A 601 11.15 12.18 -5.10
CA GLY A 601 11.87 11.90 -6.35
C GLY A 601 11.49 10.59 -7.05
N THR A 602 10.41 9.94 -6.62
CA THR A 602 9.93 8.68 -7.20
C THR A 602 8.40 8.64 -7.36
N SER A 603 7.87 7.71 -8.16
CA SER A 603 6.43 7.38 -8.19
C SER A 603 5.85 7.08 -6.80
N VAL A 604 4.52 7.16 -6.63
CA VAL A 604 3.79 6.80 -5.40
C VAL A 604 4.16 5.41 -4.83
N TYR A 605 4.60 4.48 -5.68
CA TYR A 605 5.03 3.12 -5.31
C TYR A 605 6.51 3.00 -4.87
N GLY A 606 7.26 4.11 -4.73
CA GLY A 606 8.65 4.10 -4.28
C GLY A 606 9.68 3.53 -5.26
N THR A 607 9.36 3.39 -6.57
CA THR A 607 10.14 2.59 -7.52
C THR A 607 10.53 3.25 -8.85
N ALA A 608 9.70 4.11 -9.46
CA ALA A 608 10.06 4.74 -10.74
C ALA A 608 10.86 6.04 -10.52
N PRO A 609 11.98 6.27 -11.24
CA PRO A 609 12.81 7.47 -11.09
C PRO A 609 12.11 8.71 -11.66
N LEU A 610 11.65 9.61 -10.79
CA LEU A 610 10.90 10.82 -11.10
C LEU A 610 11.47 11.99 -10.27
N GLY A 611 12.79 12.18 -10.33
CA GLY A 611 13.53 13.12 -9.48
C GLY A 611 13.02 14.56 -9.51
N ASN A 612 13.09 15.23 -8.36
CA ASN A 612 13.03 16.69 -8.30
C ASN A 612 14.39 17.27 -8.72
N GLY A 613 14.40 18.53 -9.18
CA GLY A 613 15.63 19.26 -9.53
C GLY A 613 15.97 19.31 -11.01
N ILE A 614 15.02 19.01 -11.91
CA ILE A 614 15.29 18.93 -13.36
C ILE A 614 15.74 20.26 -14.01
N ASN A 615 15.41 21.40 -13.38
CA ASN A 615 15.85 22.74 -13.80
C ASN A 615 17.11 23.23 -13.04
N SER A 616 17.62 22.44 -12.08
CA SER A 616 18.70 22.83 -11.19
C SER A 616 20.05 22.98 -11.91
N VAL A 617 20.92 23.82 -11.34
CA VAL A 617 22.33 23.97 -11.70
C VAL A 617 23.30 23.64 -10.55
N THR A 618 22.79 23.26 -9.37
CA THR A 618 23.60 22.82 -8.21
C THR A 618 23.00 21.56 -7.56
N ASN A 619 23.77 20.91 -6.68
CA ASN A 619 23.25 19.75 -5.94
C ASN A 619 22.22 20.15 -4.87
N ALA A 620 22.38 21.31 -4.23
CA ALA A 620 21.48 21.84 -3.22
C ALA A 620 20.11 22.22 -3.83
N ASP A 621 20.12 23.02 -4.89
CA ASP A 621 18.93 23.46 -5.66
C ASP A 621 18.19 22.28 -6.34
N GLY A 622 18.85 21.12 -6.46
CA GLY A 622 18.31 19.91 -7.06
C GLY A 622 17.95 18.82 -6.04
N ALA A 623 17.98 19.12 -4.74
CA ALA A 623 17.90 18.11 -3.70
C ALA A 623 16.48 17.51 -3.52
N GLY A 624 16.41 16.32 -2.93
CA GLY A 624 15.16 15.77 -2.42
C GLY A 624 14.60 16.63 -1.28
N ILE A 625 15.46 16.99 -0.32
CA ILE A 625 15.16 17.95 0.76
C ILE A 625 16.33 18.92 0.89
N LEU A 626 16.06 20.22 0.96
CA LEU A 626 17.04 21.29 1.22
C LEU A 626 16.69 21.98 2.54
N ILE A 627 17.68 22.16 3.41
CA ILE A 627 17.55 22.85 4.69
C ILE A 627 18.66 23.90 4.77
N GLN A 628 18.32 25.18 4.84
CA GLN A 628 19.32 26.26 4.85
C GLN A 628 18.85 27.48 5.63
N GLN A 629 19.61 28.59 5.55
CA GLN A 629 19.21 29.91 6.05
C GLN A 629 18.79 29.91 7.53
N GLY A 630 19.48 29.10 8.34
CA GLY A 630 19.28 29.04 9.79
C GLY A 630 18.08 28.22 10.24
N ALA A 631 17.47 27.41 9.37
CA ALA A 631 16.42 26.46 9.77
C ALA A 631 17.00 25.38 10.72
N PHE A 632 16.34 25.15 11.86
CA PHE A 632 16.94 24.39 12.97
C PHE A 632 15.95 23.47 13.70
N ASN A 633 16.45 22.44 14.39
CA ASN A 633 15.63 21.50 15.17
C ASN A 633 14.47 20.89 14.34
N ASN A 634 14.73 20.55 13.07
CA ASN A 634 13.77 19.84 12.21
C ASN A 634 14.07 18.33 12.21
N THR A 635 13.05 17.51 12.03
CA THR A 635 13.18 16.05 11.99
C THR A 635 12.81 15.52 10.61
N ILE A 636 13.70 14.73 10.01
CA ILE A 636 13.57 14.14 8.68
C ILE A 636 13.66 12.64 8.87
N GLY A 637 12.52 11.97 8.73
CA GLY A 637 12.30 10.63 9.25
C GLY A 637 12.32 10.62 10.77
N GLY A 638 12.39 9.42 11.36
CA GLY A 638 12.26 9.26 12.79
C GLY A 638 12.35 7.80 13.23
N THR A 639 12.41 7.57 14.53
CA THR A 639 12.60 6.22 15.10
C THR A 639 11.29 5.43 15.26
N ALA A 640 10.16 5.97 14.81
CA ALA A 640 8.89 5.25 14.79
C ALA A 640 8.74 4.44 13.48
N VAL A 641 8.01 3.32 13.56
CA VAL A 641 7.75 2.48 12.38
C VAL A 641 6.84 3.26 11.43
N GLY A 642 7.34 3.51 10.22
CA GLY A 642 6.65 4.33 9.19
C GLY A 642 7.23 5.72 8.99
N SER A 643 8.07 6.23 9.90
CA SER A 643 8.65 7.58 9.80
C SER A 643 9.67 7.73 8.67
N GLY A 644 10.50 6.72 8.41
CA GLY A 644 11.58 6.82 7.41
C GLY A 644 11.08 7.09 5.99
N ASN A 645 11.42 8.25 5.42
CA ASN A 645 11.07 8.64 4.05
C ASN A 645 11.84 7.80 3.02
N ILE A 646 11.32 7.74 1.79
CA ILE A 646 12.05 7.28 0.60
C ILE A 646 12.52 8.52 -0.18
N ILE A 647 13.83 8.71 -0.31
CA ILE A 647 14.44 9.88 -0.95
C ILE A 647 15.42 9.41 -2.02
N ALA A 648 14.96 9.38 -3.28
CA ALA A 648 15.71 8.74 -4.35
C ALA A 648 15.56 9.43 -5.70
N PHE A 649 16.55 9.25 -6.57
CA PHE A 649 16.56 9.69 -7.97
C PHE A 649 16.44 11.21 -8.21
N ASN A 650 16.59 12.04 -7.18
CA ASN A 650 16.65 13.51 -7.34
C ASN A 650 17.90 13.91 -8.12
N TYR A 651 17.86 15.04 -8.84
CA TYR A 651 18.96 15.45 -9.73
C TYR A 651 20.18 15.96 -8.94
N GLY A 652 19.97 16.48 -7.74
CA GLY A 652 21.00 16.84 -6.76
C GLY A 652 21.11 15.83 -5.62
N ASP A 653 21.35 16.32 -4.41
CA ASP A 653 21.55 15.48 -3.22
C ASP A 653 20.24 14.84 -2.71
N GLY A 654 20.32 13.83 -1.85
CA GLY A 654 19.15 13.28 -1.15
C GLY A 654 18.60 14.29 -0.13
N VAL A 655 19.42 14.62 0.87
CA VAL A 655 19.17 15.71 1.83
C VAL A 655 20.40 16.63 1.87
N HIS A 656 20.22 17.91 1.59
CA HIS A 656 21.27 18.93 1.68
C HIS A 656 21.00 19.85 2.87
N VAL A 657 22.01 20.11 3.71
CA VAL A 657 21.93 21.06 4.82
C VAL A 657 23.05 22.10 4.67
N GLU A 658 22.72 23.39 4.63
CA GLU A 658 23.70 24.46 4.36
C GLU A 658 23.67 25.58 5.42
N GLY A 659 24.84 26.07 5.82
CA GLY A 659 25.05 27.28 6.62
C GLY A 659 25.20 27.06 8.13
N THR A 660 26.08 27.87 8.74
CA THR A 660 26.50 27.79 10.16
C THR A 660 25.42 28.02 11.21
N GLY A 661 24.20 28.43 10.81
CA GLY A 661 23.04 28.56 11.71
C GLY A 661 22.05 27.40 11.62
N THR A 662 22.26 26.49 10.67
CA THR A 662 21.30 25.45 10.26
C THR A 662 21.59 24.16 11.05
N LEU A 663 21.21 24.17 12.33
CA LEU A 663 21.67 23.21 13.35
C LEU A 663 20.54 22.31 13.88
N GLU A 664 20.90 21.27 14.63
CA GLU A 664 19.97 20.38 15.34
C GLU A 664 19.01 19.59 14.40
N ASN A 665 19.32 19.50 13.09
CA ASN A 665 18.47 18.87 12.09
C ASN A 665 18.72 17.35 12.01
N SER A 666 17.76 16.57 12.50
CA SER A 666 17.85 15.13 12.71
C SER A 666 17.41 14.35 11.47
N ILE A 667 18.30 13.54 10.87
CA ILE A 667 18.06 12.84 9.60
C ILE A 667 18.16 11.32 9.82
N ARG A 668 17.07 10.67 10.21
CA ARG A 668 17.11 9.31 10.80
C ARG A 668 16.15 8.32 10.13
N HIS A 669 16.63 7.08 9.98
CA HIS A 669 15.91 5.91 9.43
C HIS A 669 15.36 6.05 7.98
N ASN A 670 15.67 7.15 7.27
CA ASN A 670 15.29 7.34 5.87
C ASN A 670 15.97 6.32 4.93
N ARG A 671 15.27 5.92 3.87
CA ARG A 671 15.82 5.20 2.72
C ARG A 671 16.30 6.21 1.69
N ILE A 672 17.61 6.47 1.64
CA ILE A 672 18.22 7.44 0.74
C ILE A 672 19.11 6.70 -0.26
N PHE A 673 18.79 6.75 -1.56
CA PHE A 673 19.54 6.00 -2.58
C PHE A 673 19.35 6.52 -4.02
N SER A 674 20.34 6.28 -4.88
CA SER A 674 20.38 6.62 -6.30
C SER A 674 20.07 8.08 -6.63
N ASN A 675 20.45 9.03 -5.76
CA ASN A 675 20.37 10.46 -6.07
C ASN A 675 21.53 10.89 -7.00
N GLY A 676 21.45 12.09 -7.59
CA GLY A 676 22.46 12.60 -8.52
C GLY A 676 23.71 13.16 -7.84
N GLY A 677 23.56 13.61 -6.61
CA GLY A 677 24.60 14.03 -5.68
C GLY A 677 24.82 13.04 -4.54
N MET A 678 25.15 13.55 -3.35
CA MET A 678 25.36 12.75 -2.14
C MET A 678 24.03 12.41 -1.45
N GLY A 679 23.97 11.31 -0.70
CA GLY A 679 22.76 10.93 0.04
C GLY A 679 22.39 11.93 1.13
N ILE A 680 23.37 12.33 1.95
CA ILE A 680 23.29 13.47 2.87
C ILE A 680 24.55 14.30 2.61
N ALA A 681 24.37 15.61 2.43
CA ALA A 681 25.44 16.59 2.30
C ALA A 681 25.34 17.65 3.41
N LEU A 682 26.48 17.98 4.03
CA LEU A 682 26.60 19.11 4.96
C LEU A 682 27.51 20.17 4.32
N GLU A 683 26.92 21.29 3.89
CA GLU A 683 27.52 22.28 2.98
C GLU A 683 27.81 21.70 1.57
N SER A 684 28.39 22.51 0.67
CA SER A 684 28.62 22.19 -0.75
C SER A 684 30.09 21.83 -1.10
N ASP A 685 30.93 21.41 -0.15
CA ASP A 685 32.33 21.04 -0.39
C ASP A 685 32.59 19.53 -0.61
N GLY A 686 31.59 18.68 -0.33
CA GLY A 686 31.60 17.24 -0.56
C GLY A 686 31.59 16.48 0.76
N VAL A 687 32.25 15.31 0.81
CA VAL A 687 32.37 14.54 2.06
C VAL A 687 33.26 15.31 3.05
N THR A 688 32.63 15.77 4.13
CA THR A 688 33.23 16.53 5.23
C THR A 688 34.38 15.76 5.90
N ALA A 689 35.32 16.50 6.52
CA ALA A 689 36.57 15.92 7.01
C ALA A 689 36.52 15.61 8.52
N ASN A 690 36.38 14.33 8.89
CA ASN A 690 36.36 13.89 10.29
C ASN A 690 37.53 14.47 11.13
N ASP A 691 37.21 15.19 12.21
CA ASP A 691 38.14 15.96 13.04
C ASP A 691 38.58 15.23 14.34
N ILE A 692 39.12 15.98 15.33
CA ILE A 692 39.36 15.48 16.70
C ILE A 692 38.56 16.29 17.71
N GLY A 693 37.32 15.85 17.93
CA GLY A 693 36.48 16.31 19.05
C GLY A 693 35.51 17.43 18.72
N ASP A 694 35.07 17.51 17.46
CA ASP A 694 34.13 18.48 16.88
C ASP A 694 34.41 19.93 17.28
N GLY A 695 35.52 20.45 16.73
CA GLY A 695 35.89 21.87 16.82
C GLY A 695 35.31 22.76 15.71
N ASP A 696 34.54 22.19 14.78
CA ASP A 696 34.09 22.85 13.55
C ASP A 696 32.74 23.57 13.68
N SER A 697 32.38 24.34 12.64
CA SER A 697 31.14 25.13 12.61
C SER A 697 30.59 25.22 11.18
N GLY A 698 29.35 24.75 11.00
CA GLY A 698 28.65 24.66 9.72
C GLY A 698 27.26 24.04 9.93
N ALA A 699 26.60 23.66 8.85
CA ALA A 699 25.41 22.84 8.85
C ALA A 699 25.54 21.63 9.78
N ASN A 700 24.59 21.42 10.69
CA ASN A 700 24.66 20.37 11.73
C ASN A 700 26.02 20.30 12.48
N GLN A 701 26.68 21.44 12.74
CA GLN A 701 28.02 21.54 13.33
C GLN A 701 29.12 20.75 12.58
N LEU A 702 28.88 20.39 11.30
CA LEU A 702 29.70 19.44 10.52
C LEU A 702 29.94 18.11 11.27
N GLN A 703 28.92 17.60 11.95
CA GLN A 703 28.97 16.40 12.79
C GLN A 703 29.70 15.23 12.10
N ASN A 704 30.85 14.84 12.67
CA ASN A 704 31.66 13.70 12.25
C ASN A 704 30.82 12.44 11.97
N PHE A 705 31.14 11.73 10.89
CA PHE A 705 30.47 10.46 10.54
C PHE A 705 31.22 9.22 11.08
N PRO A 706 30.52 8.07 11.23
CA PRO A 706 31.17 6.81 11.60
C PRO A 706 32.26 6.42 10.58
N THR A 707 33.44 6.02 11.04
CA THR A 707 34.44 5.34 10.20
C THR A 707 34.29 3.83 10.39
N LEU A 708 33.75 3.15 9.38
CA LEU A 708 33.49 1.70 9.42
C LEU A 708 34.72 0.91 8.96
N GLN A 709 35.05 -0.18 9.66
CA GLN A 709 36.25 -0.99 9.42
C GLN A 709 35.94 -2.37 8.83
N ASN A 710 34.91 -3.07 9.33
CA ASN A 710 34.50 -4.39 8.86
C ASN A 710 32.99 -4.55 8.96
N ALA A 711 32.39 -5.27 8.00
CA ALA A 711 31.04 -5.80 8.05
C ALA A 711 31.13 -7.31 7.77
N LEU A 712 30.91 -8.15 8.78
CA LEU A 712 31.11 -9.59 8.72
C LEU A 712 29.80 -10.34 8.92
N LEU A 713 29.36 -11.12 7.93
CA LEU A 713 28.14 -11.91 7.98
C LEU A 713 28.45 -13.38 8.29
N LEU A 714 28.01 -13.88 9.45
CA LEU A 714 28.24 -15.25 9.89
C LEU A 714 26.94 -15.85 10.44
N ASN A 715 26.52 -16.99 9.91
CA ASN A 715 25.31 -17.72 10.33
C ASN A 715 24.03 -16.85 10.37
N GLY A 716 23.89 -15.92 9.41
CA GLY A 716 22.76 -14.97 9.37
C GLY A 716 22.84 -13.81 10.39
N SER A 717 23.93 -13.68 11.14
CA SER A 717 24.23 -12.55 12.02
C SER A 717 25.28 -11.66 11.37
N LEU A 718 24.97 -10.37 11.18
CA LEU A 718 25.91 -9.36 10.70
C LEU A 718 26.57 -8.67 11.89
N THR A 719 27.90 -8.65 11.95
CA THR A 719 28.69 -7.86 12.91
C THR A 719 29.38 -6.71 12.20
N VAL A 720 29.17 -5.47 12.67
CA VAL A 720 29.78 -4.25 12.13
C VAL A 720 30.72 -3.64 13.17
N THR A 721 31.97 -3.38 12.78
CA THR A 721 33.00 -2.78 13.63
C THR A 721 33.53 -1.48 13.04
N GLY A 722 33.77 -0.47 13.88
CA GLY A 722 34.30 0.83 13.46
C GLY A 722 34.51 1.79 14.64
N SER A 723 34.62 3.09 14.35
CA SER A 723 34.72 4.14 15.38
C SER A 723 34.21 5.48 14.87
N LEU A 724 33.74 6.32 15.79
CA LEU A 724 33.39 7.73 15.57
C LEU A 724 34.31 8.60 16.45
N GLN A 725 34.77 9.74 15.91
CA GLN A 725 35.40 10.81 16.67
C GLN A 725 34.33 11.81 17.12
N GLY A 726 34.44 12.34 18.34
CA GLY A 726 33.57 13.40 18.83
C GLY A 726 33.90 13.82 20.26
N LEU A 727 33.04 14.64 20.86
CA LEU A 727 33.18 15.15 22.23
C LEU A 727 33.46 14.04 23.25
N SER A 728 34.39 14.33 24.17
CA SER A 728 34.72 13.46 25.30
C SER A 728 33.48 13.19 26.17
N ALA A 729 33.11 11.91 26.33
CA ALA A 729 31.87 11.45 26.96
C ALA A 729 30.54 11.84 26.24
N GLY A 730 30.59 12.30 24.98
CA GLY A 730 29.41 12.51 24.14
C GLY A 730 28.64 11.22 23.84
N ILE A 731 27.33 11.33 23.62
CA ILE A 731 26.43 10.21 23.30
C ILE A 731 25.93 10.40 21.87
N TYR A 732 26.06 9.35 21.06
CA TYR A 732 25.72 9.37 19.64
C TYR A 732 24.83 8.18 19.27
N HIS A 733 23.83 8.41 18.42
CA HIS A 733 22.95 7.40 17.87
C HIS A 733 23.37 7.05 16.45
N ILE A 734 24.01 5.90 16.29
CA ILE A 734 24.48 5.38 15.01
C ILE A 734 23.35 4.62 14.34
N ASP A 735 22.99 4.99 13.11
CA ASP A 735 22.07 4.21 12.27
C ASP A 735 22.85 3.49 11.19
N PHE A 736 22.56 2.20 10.99
CA PHE A 736 23.21 1.35 10.00
C PHE A 736 22.25 1.07 8.84
N PHE A 737 22.79 1.18 7.63
CA PHE A 737 22.08 0.97 6.38
C PHE A 737 22.83 -0.04 5.52
N VAL A 738 22.12 -0.71 4.62
CA VAL A 738 22.68 -1.55 3.57
C VAL A 738 22.16 -1.09 2.21
N SER A 739 23.03 -1.15 1.20
CA SER A 739 22.75 -0.80 -0.20
C SER A 739 23.38 -1.87 -1.10
N GLU A 740 22.79 -2.17 -2.27
CA GLU A 740 23.35 -3.19 -3.19
C GLU A 740 24.80 -2.87 -3.60
N ALA A 741 25.11 -1.58 -3.79
CA ALA A 741 26.43 -1.07 -4.14
C ALA A 741 26.81 0.11 -3.23
N ALA A 742 28.12 0.34 -3.08
CA ALA A 742 28.65 1.62 -2.64
C ALA A 742 28.51 2.68 -3.74
N ASP A 743 28.31 3.94 -3.35
CA ASP A 743 28.42 5.07 -4.27
C ASP A 743 29.86 5.22 -4.80
N SER A 744 29.96 5.83 -5.98
CA SER A 744 31.14 6.16 -6.77
C SER A 744 32.23 6.98 -6.05
N ASN A 745 31.85 7.76 -5.04
CA ASN A 745 32.73 8.49 -4.11
C ASN A 745 33.32 7.58 -2.99
N GLY A 746 32.70 6.43 -2.72
CA GLY A 746 33.02 5.52 -1.61
C GLY A 746 32.33 5.81 -0.27
N TYR A 747 31.40 6.77 -0.21
CA TYR A 747 30.73 7.26 1.00
C TYR A 747 29.22 7.40 0.76
N GLY A 748 28.40 6.74 1.58
CA GLY A 748 26.96 6.61 1.31
C GLY A 748 26.62 5.69 0.11
N GLU A 749 25.35 5.59 -0.27
CA GLU A 749 24.15 6.14 0.40
C GLU A 749 23.57 5.11 1.41
N GLY A 750 22.26 5.15 1.74
CA GLY A 750 21.62 4.25 2.71
C GLY A 750 20.25 3.74 2.24
N GLU A 751 20.24 2.74 1.36
CA GLU A 751 19.03 2.26 0.68
C GLU A 751 18.04 1.55 1.61
N GLN A 752 18.52 0.74 2.56
CA GLN A 752 17.69 0.04 3.53
C GLN A 752 18.30 0.16 4.93
N TRP A 753 17.58 0.78 5.87
CA TRP A 753 17.92 0.73 7.29
C TRP A 753 17.85 -0.72 7.83
N ILE A 754 18.90 -1.13 8.56
CA ILE A 754 19.03 -2.47 9.14
C ILE A 754 19.12 -2.47 10.67
N GLY A 755 19.19 -1.30 11.31
CA GLY A 755 19.17 -1.16 12.76
C GLY A 755 20.04 -0.01 13.28
N SER A 756 20.10 0.14 14.60
CA SER A 756 20.78 1.25 15.26
C SER A 756 21.59 0.80 16.48
N ALA A 757 22.54 1.65 16.91
CA ALA A 757 23.26 1.53 18.17
C ALA A 757 23.46 2.90 18.84
N THR A 758 23.17 3.00 20.13
CA THR A 758 23.68 4.13 20.94
C THR A 758 25.10 3.83 21.37
N VAL A 759 26.04 4.72 21.08
CA VAL A 759 27.44 4.65 21.50
C VAL A 759 27.80 5.85 22.36
N THR A 760 28.82 5.70 23.19
CA THR A 760 29.37 6.80 24.01
C THR A 760 30.85 6.95 23.69
N ALA A 761 31.29 8.18 23.44
CA ALA A 761 32.69 8.50 23.25
C ALA A 761 33.47 8.28 24.57
N GLY A 762 34.67 7.70 24.47
CA GLY A 762 35.53 7.56 25.64
C GLY A 762 36.03 8.92 26.15
N VAL A 763 36.81 8.88 27.23
CA VAL A 763 37.57 10.08 27.68
C VAL A 763 38.57 10.57 26.63
N ASP A 764 38.89 9.72 25.64
CA ASP A 764 39.72 9.98 24.47
C ASP A 764 38.95 10.54 23.26
N GLY A 765 37.65 10.82 23.37
CA GLY A 765 36.80 11.29 22.26
C GLY A 765 36.37 10.20 21.27
N ILE A 766 36.82 8.95 21.46
CA ILE A 766 36.59 7.87 20.49
C ILE A 766 35.42 7.00 20.95
N ALA A 767 34.28 7.13 20.27
CA ALA A 767 33.18 6.18 20.37
C ALA A 767 33.50 4.93 19.53
N ARG A 768 33.38 3.75 20.13
CA ARG A 768 33.83 2.48 19.54
C ARG A 768 32.63 1.63 19.14
N ILE A 769 32.53 1.33 17.84
CA ILE A 769 31.42 0.58 17.27
C ILE A 769 31.81 -0.90 17.22
N ASN A 770 31.02 -1.73 17.89
CA ASN A 770 30.99 -3.18 17.74
C ASN A 770 29.53 -3.63 17.86
N TRP A 771 28.79 -3.46 16.78
CA TRP A 771 27.36 -3.70 16.69
C TRP A 771 27.09 -5.06 16.03
N SER A 772 25.94 -5.68 16.31
CA SER A 772 25.53 -6.91 15.62
C SER A 772 24.02 -7.03 15.55
N VAL A 773 23.52 -7.57 14.43
CA VAL A 773 22.09 -7.73 14.13
C VAL A 773 21.82 -9.05 13.41
N SER A 774 20.61 -9.59 13.60
CA SER A 774 20.11 -10.70 12.79
C SER A 774 19.77 -10.18 11.39
N ALA A 775 20.54 -10.60 10.39
CA ALA A 775 20.41 -10.20 8.99
C ALA A 775 20.37 -11.43 8.05
N PRO A 776 19.46 -12.40 8.25
CA PRO A 776 19.42 -13.66 7.50
C PRO A 776 19.01 -13.51 6.02
N LYS A 777 18.70 -12.29 5.56
CA LYS A 777 18.41 -11.96 4.16
C LYS A 777 19.64 -11.51 3.36
N LEU A 778 20.74 -11.14 4.02
CA LEU A 778 21.96 -10.74 3.33
C LEU A 778 22.69 -11.99 2.81
N LEU A 779 23.30 -11.86 1.64
CA LEU A 779 23.97 -12.92 0.89
C LEU A 779 25.49 -12.67 0.73
N GLY A 780 25.96 -11.47 1.10
CA GLY A 780 27.36 -11.07 1.02
C GLY A 780 27.68 -10.40 -0.32
N GLY A 781 28.40 -9.29 -0.25
CA GLY A 781 28.74 -8.44 -1.40
C GLY A 781 27.97 -7.12 -1.44
N GLU A 782 26.89 -6.97 -0.68
CA GLU A 782 26.22 -5.70 -0.39
C GLU A 782 27.14 -4.76 0.41
N HIS A 783 26.78 -3.49 0.58
CA HIS A 783 27.62 -2.50 1.25
C HIS A 783 26.90 -1.88 2.45
N VAL A 784 27.57 -1.84 3.61
CA VAL A 784 27.09 -1.19 4.82
C VAL A 784 27.61 0.23 4.90
N THR A 785 26.72 1.16 5.21
CA THR A 785 27.01 2.55 5.55
C THR A 785 26.35 2.88 6.90
N ALA A 786 26.74 4.00 7.52
CA ALA A 786 26.12 4.48 8.74
C ALA A 786 26.18 6.00 8.87
N THR A 787 25.19 6.59 9.56
CA THR A 787 25.21 7.99 10.02
C THR A 787 25.35 8.04 11.54
N ALA A 788 25.71 9.20 12.09
CA ALA A 788 25.70 9.48 13.52
C ALA A 788 24.85 10.72 13.80
N THR A 789 23.87 10.61 14.71
CA THR A 789 23.18 11.76 15.29
C THR A 789 23.69 12.00 16.71
N ASP A 790 23.98 13.25 17.08
CA ASP A 790 24.35 13.63 18.44
C ASP A 790 23.14 13.72 19.40
N SER A 791 23.37 14.13 20.65
CA SER A 791 22.32 14.28 21.65
C SER A 791 21.45 15.55 21.53
N THR A 792 21.73 16.41 20.56
CA THR A 792 20.98 17.66 20.26
C THR A 792 20.20 17.60 18.95
N GLY A 793 20.53 16.66 18.06
CA GLY A 793 19.84 16.42 16.79
C GLY A 793 20.74 16.53 15.56
N ASN A 794 21.96 17.07 15.68
CA ASN A 794 22.87 17.20 14.53
C ASN A 794 23.19 15.81 13.97
N THR A 795 22.93 15.59 12.70
CA THR A 795 23.19 14.32 12.01
C THR A 795 24.27 14.46 10.95
N SER A 796 25.22 13.54 10.96
CA SER A 796 26.32 13.44 10.00
C SER A 796 25.87 13.04 8.61
N GLU A 797 26.77 13.23 7.65
CA GLU A 797 26.77 12.52 6.37
C GLU A 797 26.94 11.00 6.55
N PHE A 798 26.86 10.25 5.45
CA PHE A 798 27.09 8.81 5.47
C PHE A 798 28.57 8.44 5.58
N SER A 799 28.85 7.39 6.35
CA SER A 799 30.17 6.76 6.45
C SER A 799 30.75 6.31 5.11
N ASN A 800 32.05 6.02 5.13
CA ASN A 800 32.67 5.15 4.14
C ASN A 800 31.88 3.83 4.01
N ALA A 801 31.66 3.36 2.79
CA ALA A 801 30.96 2.12 2.53
C ALA A 801 31.87 0.90 2.75
N VAL A 802 31.39 -0.09 3.51
CA VAL A 802 32.12 -1.34 3.80
C VAL A 802 31.35 -2.53 3.27
N GLN A 803 31.97 -3.29 2.35
CA GLN A 803 31.34 -4.47 1.78
C GLN A 803 31.11 -5.56 2.85
N VAL A 804 29.90 -6.13 2.86
CA VAL A 804 29.50 -7.28 3.67
C VAL A 804 30.31 -8.49 3.22
N ALA A 805 31.30 -8.87 4.02
CA ALA A 805 32.09 -10.06 3.77
C ALA A 805 31.53 -11.25 4.56
N ILE A 806 31.10 -12.30 3.87
CA ILE A 806 30.99 -13.62 4.49
C ILE A 806 32.43 -14.11 4.73
N PRO A 807 32.82 -14.47 5.98
CA PRO A 807 34.11 -15.09 6.24
C PRO A 807 34.24 -16.35 5.39
N ALA A 808 35.26 -16.41 4.53
CA ALA A 808 35.38 -17.45 3.51
C ALA A 808 35.19 -18.85 4.12
N TYR A 809 34.14 -19.55 3.69
CA TYR A 809 33.88 -20.93 4.10
C TYR A 809 35.07 -21.78 3.67
N VAL A 810 35.96 -22.09 4.62
CA VAL A 810 37.10 -22.99 4.40
C VAL A 810 36.50 -24.38 4.22
N PRO A 811 36.51 -24.96 3.00
CA PRO A 811 35.89 -26.26 2.80
C PRO A 811 36.69 -27.28 3.61
N LYS A 812 36.03 -27.96 4.54
CA LYS A 812 36.60 -29.16 5.14
C LYS A 812 36.90 -30.13 4.02
N THR A 813 38.05 -30.80 4.07
CA THR A 813 38.40 -31.82 3.08
C THR A 813 37.31 -32.89 3.03
N GLU A 814 36.87 -33.24 1.82
CA GLU A 814 36.01 -34.39 1.58
C GLU A 814 36.57 -35.64 2.28
N PHE A 815 35.70 -36.40 2.94
CA PHE A 815 36.08 -37.59 3.70
C PHE A 815 35.05 -38.70 3.47
N ALA A 816 35.47 -39.96 3.55
CA ALA A 816 34.58 -41.09 3.38
C ALA A 816 33.69 -41.29 4.63
N VAL A 817 32.37 -41.26 4.43
CA VAL A 817 31.40 -41.56 5.49
C VAL A 817 31.48 -43.04 5.89
N ASN A 818 31.62 -43.93 4.92
CA ASN A 818 31.81 -45.36 5.10
C ASN A 818 33.30 -45.72 5.34
N GLN A 819 33.53 -46.67 6.24
CA GLN A 819 34.79 -47.41 6.35
C GLN A 819 34.86 -48.55 5.31
N THR A 820 33.72 -49.18 5.02
CA THR A 820 33.62 -50.31 4.07
C THR A 820 33.41 -49.79 2.65
N ALA A 821 34.48 -49.72 1.87
CA ALA A 821 34.47 -49.31 0.46
C ALA A 821 34.31 -50.47 -0.55
N GLY A 822 34.01 -51.68 -0.09
CA GLY A 822 33.81 -52.85 -0.95
C GLY A 822 32.40 -52.91 -1.55
N GLY A 823 32.27 -53.46 -2.75
CA GLY A 823 30.97 -53.72 -3.40
C GLY A 823 30.17 -52.46 -3.74
N ILE A 824 28.84 -52.58 -3.65
CA ILE A 824 27.91 -51.46 -3.77
C ILE A 824 27.81 -50.77 -2.41
N GLN A 825 27.91 -49.44 -2.40
CA GLN A 825 27.64 -48.53 -1.29
C GLN A 825 26.89 -47.33 -1.89
N GLN A 826 25.59 -47.16 -1.61
CA GLN A 826 24.75 -46.23 -2.38
C GLN A 826 23.55 -45.67 -1.61
N THR A 827 23.15 -44.44 -1.93
CA THR A 827 21.96 -43.74 -1.43
C THR A 827 20.89 -43.66 -2.51
N LEU A 828 20.37 -44.81 -2.97
CA LEU A 828 19.35 -44.79 -4.03
C LEU A 828 17.98 -44.34 -3.51
N ALA A 829 17.26 -43.62 -4.38
CA ALA A 829 15.80 -43.50 -4.36
C ALA A 829 15.18 -44.46 -5.38
N VAL A 830 13.88 -44.74 -5.25
CA VAL A 830 13.12 -45.24 -6.40
C VAL A 830 13.01 -44.10 -7.42
N ASN A 831 13.15 -44.41 -8.71
CA ASN A 831 12.97 -43.49 -9.83
C ASN A 831 13.72 -42.14 -9.70
N ARG A 832 13.07 -41.11 -9.17
CA ARG A 832 13.59 -39.73 -9.06
C ARG A 832 13.40 -39.08 -7.68
N GLY A 833 12.82 -39.79 -6.71
CA GLY A 833 12.46 -39.21 -5.41
C GLY A 833 13.65 -38.68 -4.61
N THR A 834 13.34 -37.95 -3.52
CA THR A 834 14.30 -37.46 -2.54
C THR A 834 15.19 -38.60 -2.00
N GLN A 835 16.39 -38.30 -1.50
CA GLN A 835 17.36 -39.33 -1.05
C GLN A 835 17.64 -39.33 0.46
N ASP A 836 17.38 -38.21 1.16
CA ASP A 836 17.34 -37.95 2.61
C ASP A 836 18.18 -38.89 3.48
N ALA A 837 19.43 -39.06 3.03
CA ALA A 837 20.39 -39.99 3.59
C ALA A 837 21.17 -39.41 4.77
N VAL A 838 20.93 -38.14 5.11
CA VAL A 838 21.63 -37.40 6.16
C VAL A 838 20.64 -36.58 6.97
N ALA A 839 20.66 -36.71 8.30
CA ALA A 839 19.84 -35.89 9.20
C ALA A 839 20.65 -35.36 10.38
N ALA A 840 20.43 -34.10 10.75
CA ALA A 840 21.21 -33.35 11.73
C ALA A 840 20.36 -32.74 12.86
N ASP A 841 20.91 -32.70 14.08
CA ASP A 841 20.38 -31.96 15.23
C ASP A 841 20.72 -30.45 15.18
N ALA A 842 20.22 -29.68 16.15
CA ALA A 842 20.44 -28.23 16.25
C ALA A 842 21.93 -27.86 16.45
N GLU A 843 22.70 -28.73 17.10
CA GLU A 843 24.14 -28.61 17.32
C GLU A 843 24.95 -28.98 16.06
N GLY A 844 24.31 -29.50 15.01
CA GLY A 844 24.92 -29.84 13.73
C GLY A 844 25.62 -31.20 13.69
N ASN A 845 25.37 -32.07 14.67
CA ASN A 845 25.80 -33.47 14.63
C ASN A 845 24.78 -34.28 13.81
N TYR A 846 25.24 -35.30 13.08
CA TYR A 846 24.42 -35.96 12.08
C TYR A 846 24.61 -37.47 12.01
N VAL A 847 23.60 -38.12 11.45
CA VAL A 847 23.61 -39.52 11.03
C VAL A 847 23.63 -39.58 9.52
N VAL A 848 24.37 -40.53 8.95
CA VAL A 848 24.36 -40.87 7.52
C VAL A 848 23.89 -42.30 7.35
N VAL A 849 22.99 -42.57 6.41
CA VAL A 849 22.48 -43.92 6.07
C VAL A 849 22.72 -44.27 4.60
N TRP A 850 22.96 -45.55 4.29
CA TRP A 850 23.17 -46.01 2.92
C TRP A 850 22.87 -47.51 2.75
N THR A 851 22.66 -47.96 1.52
CA THR A 851 22.45 -49.37 1.16
C THR A 851 23.76 -50.02 0.69
N THR A 852 24.01 -51.28 1.09
CA THR A 852 25.14 -52.10 0.63
C THR A 852 24.73 -53.50 0.20
N ASN A 853 25.50 -54.12 -0.71
CA ASN A 853 25.39 -55.54 -1.06
C ASN A 853 26.54 -56.40 -0.50
N GLN A 854 27.28 -55.91 0.50
CA GLN A 854 28.43 -56.64 1.05
C GLN A 854 28.06 -57.70 2.07
N THR A 855 28.58 -58.91 1.87
CA THR A 855 28.46 -60.05 2.79
C THR A 855 29.02 -59.76 4.19
N ASN A 856 29.86 -58.74 4.33
CA ASN A 856 30.40 -58.30 5.61
C ASN A 856 29.32 -57.65 6.52
N ALA A 857 28.17 -57.25 5.98
CA ALA A 857 26.99 -56.87 6.75
C ALA A 857 26.27 -58.09 7.39
N GLY A 858 26.77 -59.32 7.20
CA GLY A 858 26.13 -60.54 7.68
C GLY A 858 24.92 -60.99 6.84
N ASP A 859 24.76 -60.40 5.66
CA ASP A 859 23.72 -60.69 4.67
C ASP A 859 24.29 -61.61 3.57
N ASN A 860 23.49 -62.56 3.10
CA ASN A 860 23.83 -63.42 1.96
C ASN A 860 22.67 -63.63 0.97
N SER A 861 21.59 -62.84 1.12
CA SER A 861 20.37 -62.95 0.31
C SER A 861 20.10 -61.72 -0.56
N GLY A 862 20.65 -60.54 -0.23
CA GLY A 862 20.34 -59.31 -0.97
C GLY A 862 21.21 -58.12 -0.60
N THR A 863 20.56 -57.05 -0.15
CA THR A 863 21.16 -55.79 0.29
C THR A 863 20.74 -55.47 1.71
N SER A 864 21.59 -54.78 2.45
CA SER A 864 21.33 -54.31 3.81
C SER A 864 21.52 -52.80 3.92
N VAL A 865 20.84 -52.18 4.88
CA VAL A 865 20.96 -50.75 5.21
C VAL A 865 21.97 -50.57 6.35
N MET A 866 22.91 -49.66 6.14
CA MET A 866 23.99 -49.31 7.06
C MET A 866 23.82 -47.86 7.52
N ALA A 867 24.37 -47.53 8.68
CA ALA A 867 24.38 -46.20 9.24
C ALA A 867 25.68 -45.88 9.98
N ARG A 868 25.97 -44.59 10.15
CA ARG A 868 27.08 -44.07 10.96
C ARG A 868 26.81 -42.64 11.47
N LEU A 869 27.32 -42.34 12.66
CA LEU A 869 27.14 -41.07 13.34
C LEU A 869 28.41 -40.19 13.30
N PHE A 870 28.22 -38.87 13.19
CA PHE A 870 29.26 -37.86 13.10
C PHE A 870 28.95 -36.66 13.99
N ASP A 871 29.99 -36.01 14.53
CA ASP A 871 29.87 -34.70 15.16
C ASP A 871 29.89 -33.56 14.12
N VAL A 872 29.51 -32.35 14.52
CA VAL A 872 29.53 -31.13 13.68
C VAL A 872 30.92 -30.79 13.10
N SER A 873 32.01 -31.37 13.62
CA SER A 873 33.33 -31.23 12.99
C SER A 873 33.46 -32.06 11.72
N GLY A 874 32.66 -33.11 11.54
CA GLY A 874 32.78 -34.13 10.49
C GLY A 874 33.54 -35.37 10.94
N LYS A 875 33.88 -35.47 12.22
CA LYS A 875 34.53 -36.63 12.81
C LYS A 875 33.46 -37.65 13.19
N ALA A 876 33.68 -38.90 12.79
CA ALA A 876 32.81 -40.00 13.18
C ALA A 876 32.83 -40.22 14.71
N ILE A 877 31.65 -40.36 15.28
CA ILE A 877 31.42 -40.70 16.70
C ILE A 877 30.93 -42.16 16.88
N SER A 878 30.62 -42.86 15.79
CA SER A 878 30.39 -44.31 15.77
C SER A 878 31.25 -45.03 14.72
N ASP A 879 31.37 -46.35 14.87
CA ASP A 879 31.68 -47.25 13.77
C ASP A 879 30.47 -47.42 12.83
N GLU A 880 30.64 -48.15 11.73
CA GLU A 880 29.52 -48.56 10.88
C GLU A 880 28.65 -49.59 11.61
N PHE A 881 27.34 -49.41 11.60
CA PHE A 881 26.39 -50.40 12.11
C PHE A 881 25.27 -50.65 11.11
N ARG A 882 24.67 -51.85 11.19
CA ARG A 882 23.57 -52.25 10.30
C ARG A 882 22.24 -51.87 10.93
N VAL A 883 21.38 -51.22 10.15
CA VAL A 883 20.05 -50.75 10.57
C VAL A 883 19.07 -51.92 10.66
N ASN A 884 19.02 -52.74 9.60
CA ASN A 884 18.11 -53.87 9.47
C ASN A 884 18.52 -55.08 10.34
N GLU A 885 17.53 -55.77 10.88
CA GLU A 885 17.61 -57.09 11.49
C GLU A 885 17.32 -58.19 10.45
N ILE A 886 16.33 -57.96 9.59
CA ILE A 886 15.95 -58.85 8.49
C ILE A 886 17.03 -58.81 7.40
N THR A 887 17.44 -60.00 6.94
CA THR A 887 18.50 -60.23 5.94
C THR A 887 18.02 -61.14 4.80
N SER A 888 16.71 -61.31 4.66
CA SER A 888 16.07 -61.97 3.52
C SER A 888 15.61 -60.91 2.53
N SER A 889 15.88 -61.13 1.24
CA SER A 889 15.59 -60.18 0.16
C SER A 889 16.33 -58.83 0.31
N ASN A 890 16.15 -57.93 -0.65
CA ASN A 890 16.80 -56.62 -0.64
C ASN A 890 16.20 -55.69 0.42
N GLN A 891 17.05 -54.98 1.13
CA GLN A 891 16.71 -53.79 1.93
C GLN A 891 17.24 -52.56 1.17
N GLU A 892 16.36 -51.67 0.72
CA GLU A 892 16.68 -50.58 -0.23
C GLU A 892 15.94 -49.27 0.13
N TYR A 893 16.34 -48.15 -0.48
CA TYR A 893 15.67 -46.85 -0.38
C TYR A 893 15.56 -46.32 1.06
N ALA A 894 16.68 -46.34 1.80
CA ALA A 894 16.75 -45.81 3.14
C ALA A 894 16.65 -44.27 3.17
N ARG A 895 15.93 -43.73 4.17
CA ARG A 895 15.84 -42.32 4.56
C ARG A 895 15.97 -42.18 6.07
N VAL A 896 16.39 -41.03 6.58
CA VAL A 896 16.59 -40.81 8.02
C VAL A 896 16.12 -39.43 8.47
N ALA A 897 15.51 -39.36 9.65
CA ALA A 897 15.14 -38.12 10.34
C ALA A 897 15.64 -38.14 11.80
N ARG A 898 16.06 -36.99 12.34
CA ARG A 898 16.77 -36.84 13.63
C ARG A 898 16.22 -35.66 14.45
N ALA A 899 15.99 -35.88 15.74
CA ALA A 899 15.57 -34.86 16.70
C ALA A 899 16.76 -34.18 17.40
N ASN A 900 16.48 -33.07 18.09
CA ASN A 900 17.49 -32.29 18.83
C ASN A 900 18.01 -33.00 20.10
N ASP A 901 17.37 -34.06 20.57
CA ASP A 901 17.93 -34.94 21.61
C ASP A 901 18.93 -35.98 21.03
N GLY A 902 19.14 -35.95 19.71
CA GLY A 902 20.00 -36.85 18.96
C GLY A 902 19.36 -38.19 18.59
N THR A 903 18.15 -38.50 19.06
CA THR A 903 17.42 -39.71 18.61
C THR A 903 17.05 -39.60 17.14
N PHE A 904 16.97 -40.75 16.45
CA PHE A 904 16.67 -40.78 15.02
C PHE A 904 15.85 -42.00 14.61
N VAL A 905 15.13 -41.86 13.50
CA VAL A 905 14.35 -42.91 12.84
C VAL A 905 14.93 -43.13 11.45
N VAL A 906 15.19 -44.39 11.10
CA VAL A 906 15.50 -44.80 9.72
C VAL A 906 14.28 -45.52 9.16
N VAL A 907 13.84 -45.16 7.95
CA VAL A 907 12.81 -45.85 7.17
C VAL A 907 13.42 -46.39 5.87
N TRP A 908 12.98 -47.54 5.39
CA TRP A 908 13.43 -48.15 4.14
C TRP A 908 12.36 -49.10 3.57
N THR A 909 12.62 -49.68 2.39
CA THR A 909 11.77 -50.73 1.78
C THR A 909 12.44 -52.09 1.95
N THR A 910 11.68 -53.08 2.44
CA THR A 910 12.10 -54.50 2.50
C THR A 910 11.43 -55.29 1.39
N GLY A 911 12.19 -56.10 0.66
CA GLY A 911 11.69 -56.87 -0.48
C GLY A 911 11.67 -56.08 -1.79
N SER A 912 12.02 -56.75 -2.90
CA SER A 912 11.97 -56.20 -4.25
C SER A 912 11.36 -57.22 -5.23
N GLY A 913 10.54 -56.74 -6.16
CA GLY A 913 9.89 -57.58 -7.19
C GLY A 913 8.37 -57.72 -7.14
N GLY A 914 7.63 -56.81 -6.47
CA GLY A 914 6.16 -56.77 -6.51
C GLY A 914 5.49 -57.32 -5.25
N GLY A 915 5.96 -56.88 -4.09
CA GLY A 915 5.59 -57.38 -2.76
C GLY A 915 6.58 -56.91 -1.70
N GLY A 916 7.06 -55.66 -1.80
CA GLY A 916 7.83 -55.02 -0.75
C GLY A 916 6.93 -54.35 0.30
N ASP A 917 7.47 -54.19 1.50
CA ASP A 917 6.86 -53.46 2.63
C ASP A 917 7.71 -52.21 2.98
N VAL A 918 7.08 -51.15 3.48
CA VAL A 918 7.80 -50.00 4.07
C VAL A 918 7.97 -50.25 5.56
N VAL A 919 9.23 -50.25 6.01
CA VAL A 919 9.65 -50.60 7.37
C VAL A 919 10.52 -49.49 7.97
N PHE A 920 10.41 -49.30 9.28
CA PHE A 920 11.22 -48.33 10.02
C PHE A 920 11.80 -48.92 11.31
N ARG A 921 12.79 -48.22 11.86
CA ARG A 921 13.43 -48.54 13.14
C ARG A 921 13.95 -47.28 13.84
N ARG A 922 13.81 -47.25 15.17
CA ARG A 922 14.24 -46.14 16.03
C ARG A 922 15.59 -46.42 16.69
N PHE A 923 16.36 -45.35 16.90
CA PHE A 923 17.70 -45.41 17.50
C PHE A 923 17.93 -44.24 18.48
N ALA A 924 18.75 -44.48 19.49
CA ALA A 924 19.27 -43.47 20.39
C ALA A 924 20.47 -42.74 19.75
N ALA A 925 20.88 -41.61 20.36
CA ALA A 925 21.94 -40.74 19.85
C ALA A 925 23.34 -41.39 19.71
N ASP A 926 23.55 -42.57 20.33
CA ASP A 926 24.76 -43.39 20.23
C ASP A 926 24.69 -44.47 19.12
N GLY A 927 23.54 -44.63 18.46
CA GLY A 927 23.28 -45.69 17.49
C GLY A 927 22.69 -46.97 18.08
N THR A 928 22.41 -47.01 19.39
CA THR A 928 21.71 -48.15 20.02
C THR A 928 20.26 -48.18 19.55
N ALA A 929 19.82 -49.33 19.02
CA ALA A 929 18.43 -49.49 18.58
C ALA A 929 17.43 -49.47 19.75
N LEU A 930 16.37 -48.67 19.60
CA LEU A 930 15.28 -48.51 20.57
C LEU A 930 14.07 -49.41 20.26
N THR A 931 13.94 -49.89 19.01
CA THR A 931 12.89 -50.81 18.57
C THR A 931 13.49 -51.98 17.78
N SER A 932 12.68 -53.03 17.56
CA SER A 932 12.86 -53.90 16.40
C SER A 932 12.52 -53.16 15.11
N GLU A 933 12.68 -53.81 13.97
CA GLU A 933 11.99 -53.38 12.75
C GLU A 933 10.46 -53.35 12.98
N THR A 934 9.78 -52.39 12.33
CA THR A 934 8.33 -52.18 12.41
C THR A 934 7.80 -51.79 11.04
N ILE A 935 6.73 -52.44 10.57
CA ILE A 935 6.06 -52.08 9.30
C ILE A 935 5.27 -50.79 9.50
N ALA A 936 5.43 -49.82 8.59
CA ALA A 936 4.80 -48.50 8.68
C ALA A 936 3.30 -48.55 8.34
N HIS A 937 2.89 -49.44 7.44
CA HIS A 937 1.53 -49.56 6.92
C HIS A 937 0.70 -50.67 7.57
N THR A 938 -0.59 -50.71 7.24
CA THR A 938 -1.57 -51.74 7.62
C THR A 938 -2.12 -52.49 6.40
N THR A 939 -2.03 -51.90 5.21
CA THR A 939 -2.40 -52.52 3.94
C THR A 939 -1.43 -53.64 3.59
N SER A 940 -1.98 -54.79 3.18
CA SER A 940 -1.25 -56.03 2.85
C SER A 940 -1.48 -56.48 1.39
N SER A 941 -2.08 -55.62 0.57
CA SER A 941 -2.39 -55.89 -0.84
C SER A 941 -1.49 -55.09 -1.77
N GLY A 942 -0.55 -55.78 -2.43
CA GLY A 942 0.35 -55.17 -3.41
C GLY A 942 1.58 -54.50 -2.78
N ASP A 943 2.41 -53.95 -3.67
CA ASP A 943 3.74 -53.38 -3.39
C ASP A 943 3.62 -52.06 -2.60
N GLN A 944 4.34 -51.92 -1.47
CA GLN A 944 4.45 -50.69 -0.67
C GLN A 944 5.94 -50.31 -0.58
N ARG A 945 6.34 -49.10 -0.97
CA ARG A 945 7.77 -48.76 -1.16
C ARG A 945 8.07 -47.27 -1.11
N ASN A 946 9.36 -46.92 -1.19
CA ASN A 946 9.86 -45.54 -1.27
C ASN A 946 9.31 -44.67 -0.14
N GLY A 947 9.45 -45.15 1.10
CA GLY A 947 9.05 -44.42 2.29
C GLY A 947 9.96 -43.20 2.53
N VAL A 948 9.36 -42.03 2.65
CA VAL A 948 9.98 -40.79 3.11
C VAL A 948 9.50 -40.43 4.51
N ILE A 949 10.32 -39.69 5.25
CA ILE A 949 10.07 -39.38 6.66
C ILE A 949 10.53 -37.95 6.97
N ASP A 950 9.76 -37.25 7.79
CA ASP A 950 10.22 -36.06 8.51
C ASP A 950 9.70 -36.08 9.96
N MET A 951 10.34 -35.30 10.83
CA MET A 951 10.25 -35.39 12.29
C MET A 951 10.27 -34.01 12.96
N ASP A 952 9.36 -33.81 13.91
CA ASP A 952 9.38 -32.64 14.78
C ASP A 952 10.62 -32.73 15.69
N LYS A 953 11.57 -31.82 15.47
CA LYS A 953 12.89 -31.89 16.12
C LYS A 953 12.86 -31.63 17.64
N ALA A 954 11.76 -31.10 18.18
CA ALA A 954 11.64 -30.80 19.61
C ALA A 954 10.98 -31.95 20.40
N THR A 955 10.11 -32.72 19.76
CA THR A 955 9.32 -33.79 20.39
C THR A 955 9.74 -35.20 19.96
N GLY A 956 10.38 -35.34 18.80
CA GLY A 956 10.71 -36.63 18.19
C GLY A 956 9.54 -37.35 17.53
N GLU A 957 8.36 -36.73 17.44
CA GLU A 957 7.21 -37.25 16.68
C GLU A 957 7.49 -37.16 15.17
N PHE A 958 7.00 -38.13 14.39
CA PHE A 958 7.35 -38.24 12.98
C PHE A 958 6.19 -38.72 12.10
N VAL A 959 6.28 -38.41 10.82
CA VAL A 959 5.30 -38.82 9.80
C VAL A 959 6.05 -39.58 8.71
N ILE A 960 5.54 -40.77 8.34
CA ILE A 960 6.05 -41.53 7.20
C ILE A 960 5.01 -41.47 6.09
N ALA A 961 5.44 -41.07 4.90
CA ALA A 961 4.66 -41.13 3.67
C ALA A 961 5.31 -42.09 2.67
N TRP A 962 4.53 -42.75 1.81
CA TRP A 962 5.04 -43.75 0.87
C TRP A 962 4.14 -43.89 -0.36
N GLN A 963 4.67 -44.49 -1.42
CA GLN A 963 3.90 -44.91 -2.59
C GLN A 963 3.51 -46.39 -2.47
N GLY A 964 2.27 -46.74 -2.79
CA GLY A 964 1.83 -48.13 -2.71
C GLY A 964 0.47 -48.39 -3.34
N LYS A 965 -0.12 -49.54 -3.03
CA LYS A 965 -1.44 -49.96 -3.54
C LYS A 965 -2.45 -50.10 -2.42
N GLY A 966 -3.64 -49.57 -2.62
CA GLY A 966 -4.82 -49.79 -1.79
C GLY A 966 -6.08 -49.59 -2.63
N GLY A 967 -7.12 -50.38 -2.37
CA GLY A 967 -8.35 -50.33 -3.18
C GLY A 967 -8.16 -50.91 -4.59
N SER A 968 -8.68 -50.20 -5.60
CA SER A 968 -8.78 -50.65 -7.00
C SER A 968 -7.66 -50.18 -7.92
N ASP A 969 -6.77 -49.30 -7.44
CA ASP A 969 -6.11 -48.31 -8.29
C ASP A 969 -4.63 -48.63 -8.59
N ALA A 970 -4.00 -47.83 -9.48
CA ALA A 970 -2.73 -48.20 -10.11
C ALA A 970 -1.51 -48.08 -9.18
N ASN A 971 -1.32 -46.94 -8.51
CA ASN A 971 -0.60 -46.73 -7.25
C ASN A 971 -1.08 -45.38 -6.68
N SER A 972 -1.10 -45.23 -5.36
CA SER A 972 -1.49 -44.01 -4.65
C SER A 972 -0.43 -43.65 -3.59
N ILE A 973 -0.46 -42.40 -3.11
CA ILE A 973 0.38 -41.96 -1.99
C ILE A 973 -0.40 -42.12 -0.67
N PHE A 974 0.28 -42.66 0.33
CA PHE A 974 -0.25 -42.90 1.67
C PHE A 974 0.65 -42.28 2.74
N PHE A 975 0.11 -42.04 3.93
CA PHE A 975 0.88 -41.67 5.12
C PHE A 975 0.30 -42.24 6.41
N ARG A 976 1.15 -42.31 7.45
CA ARG A 976 0.76 -42.47 8.86
C ARG A 976 1.67 -41.64 9.76
N ARG A 977 1.09 -41.11 10.84
CA ARG A 977 1.79 -40.32 11.86
C ARG A 977 2.10 -41.20 13.07
N PHE A 978 3.23 -40.97 13.72
CA PHE A 978 3.73 -41.77 14.84
C PHE A 978 4.08 -40.88 16.04
N ASN A 979 3.82 -41.40 17.24
CA ASN A 979 4.35 -40.84 18.48
C ASN A 979 5.87 -41.00 18.50
N ALA A 980 6.55 -40.19 19.32
CA ALA A 980 8.01 -40.23 19.46
C ALA A 980 8.57 -41.59 19.91
N ASP A 981 7.76 -42.48 20.49
CA ASP A 981 8.15 -43.85 20.86
C ASP A 981 8.10 -44.87 19.70
N GLY A 982 7.48 -44.52 18.57
CA GLY A 982 7.26 -45.38 17.40
C GLY A 982 5.86 -46.01 17.32
N THR A 983 4.96 -45.74 18.25
CA THR A 983 3.55 -46.18 18.15
C THR A 983 2.77 -45.29 17.19
N SER A 984 1.92 -45.88 16.34
CA SER A 984 1.12 -45.11 15.37
C SER A 984 0.00 -44.32 16.05
N LYS A 985 -0.17 -43.06 15.63
CA LYS A 985 -1.34 -42.21 15.95
C LYS A 985 -2.55 -42.55 15.08
N ASP A 986 -2.32 -43.03 13.86
CA ASP A 986 -3.38 -43.36 12.90
C ASP A 986 -3.75 -44.86 12.95
N ALA A 987 -5.06 -45.15 12.95
CA ALA A 987 -5.62 -46.50 13.07
C ALA A 987 -5.57 -47.32 11.77
N SER A 988 -5.47 -46.65 10.62
CA SER A 988 -5.27 -47.23 9.29
C SER A 988 -4.30 -46.36 8.50
N ASP A 989 -3.92 -46.82 7.32
CA ASP A 989 -3.22 -45.98 6.34
C ASP A 989 -4.16 -44.86 5.87
N ARG A 990 -3.62 -43.66 5.63
CA ARG A 990 -4.39 -42.51 5.13
C ARG A 990 -3.90 -42.16 3.73
N VAL A 991 -4.82 -42.07 2.77
CA VAL A 991 -4.52 -41.65 1.39
C VAL A 991 -4.22 -40.15 1.39
N VAL A 992 -3.24 -39.73 0.61
CA VAL A 992 -2.90 -38.30 0.40
C VAL A 992 -3.66 -37.72 -0.78
N ASN A 993 -3.68 -38.43 -1.91
CA ASN A 993 -4.23 -37.95 -3.17
C ASN A 993 -5.75 -38.18 -3.29
N ASP A 994 -6.43 -37.31 -4.03
CA ASP A 994 -7.75 -37.61 -4.56
C ASP A 994 -7.71 -38.78 -5.57
N SER A 995 -8.82 -39.52 -5.68
CA SER A 995 -8.89 -40.79 -6.42
C SER A 995 -9.04 -40.60 -7.93
N ALA A 996 -8.21 -39.76 -8.53
CA ALA A 996 -8.11 -39.62 -9.98
C ALA A 996 -7.34 -40.81 -10.58
N ALA A 997 -7.69 -41.22 -11.80
CA ALA A 997 -7.05 -42.36 -12.44
C ALA A 997 -5.63 -42.02 -12.93
N GLY A 998 -4.62 -42.45 -12.17
CA GLY A 998 -3.20 -42.30 -12.48
C GLY A 998 -2.33 -43.20 -11.60
N THR A 999 -1.01 -43.11 -11.77
CA THR A 999 -0.01 -43.82 -10.96
C THR A 999 0.81 -42.81 -10.18
N GLU A 1000 0.43 -42.55 -8.93
CA GLU A 1000 1.13 -41.59 -8.09
C GLU A 1000 2.43 -42.21 -7.51
N GLN A 1001 3.51 -41.43 -7.49
CA GLN A 1001 4.86 -41.90 -7.16
C GLN A 1001 5.76 -40.80 -6.55
N ASP A 1002 6.93 -41.23 -6.06
CA ASP A 1002 8.04 -40.39 -5.59
C ASP A 1002 7.61 -39.24 -4.64
N PRO A 1003 7.04 -39.57 -3.48
CA PRO A 1003 6.59 -38.57 -2.51
C PRO A 1003 7.75 -37.83 -1.84
N ALA A 1004 7.49 -36.60 -1.40
CA ALA A 1004 8.34 -35.78 -0.53
C ALA A 1004 7.50 -35.19 0.62
N ILE A 1005 8.09 -34.95 1.80
CA ILE A 1005 7.37 -34.52 3.00
C ILE A 1005 8.17 -33.50 3.83
N ALA A 1006 7.48 -32.51 4.41
CA ALA A 1006 8.03 -31.63 5.45
C ALA A 1006 6.97 -31.32 6.52
N LEU A 1007 7.35 -31.30 7.80
CA LEU A 1007 6.51 -30.86 8.90
C LEU A 1007 6.49 -29.32 8.98
N LEU A 1008 5.31 -28.76 9.25
CA LEU A 1008 5.05 -27.34 9.34
C LEU A 1008 4.80 -26.95 10.81
N ALA A 1009 5.62 -26.07 11.37
CA ALA A 1009 5.38 -25.57 12.72
C ALA A 1009 4.08 -24.72 12.77
N PRO A 1010 3.14 -24.95 13.72
CA PRO A 1010 3.15 -25.95 14.79
C PRO A 1010 2.42 -27.27 14.42
N GLY A 1011 3.19 -28.33 14.17
CA GLY A 1011 2.69 -29.73 14.10
C GLY A 1011 1.90 -30.13 12.86
N GLY A 1012 1.66 -29.25 11.89
CA GLY A 1012 1.12 -29.61 10.57
C GLY A 1012 2.16 -30.30 9.70
N PHE A 1013 1.81 -30.66 8.46
CA PHE A 1013 2.77 -31.16 7.46
C PHE A 1013 2.27 -30.93 6.03
N VAL A 1014 3.18 -31.01 5.06
CA VAL A 1014 2.90 -30.94 3.63
C VAL A 1014 3.52 -32.14 2.93
N ILE A 1015 2.78 -32.74 1.98
CA ILE A 1015 3.26 -33.84 1.14
C ILE A 1015 3.13 -33.43 -0.33
N LEU A 1016 4.17 -33.71 -1.11
CA LEU A 1016 4.16 -33.62 -2.57
C LEU A 1016 4.41 -34.99 -3.19
N TRP A 1017 4.09 -35.13 -4.47
CA TRP A 1017 4.35 -36.33 -5.26
C TRP A 1017 4.33 -36.03 -6.78
N GLU A 1018 4.89 -36.95 -7.58
CA GLU A 1018 4.77 -36.96 -9.04
C GLU A 1018 3.68 -37.93 -9.50
N ARG A 1019 2.88 -37.54 -10.50
CA ARG A 1019 2.07 -38.48 -11.29
C ARG A 1019 2.90 -39.04 -12.45
N ALA A 1020 2.96 -40.36 -12.58
CA ALA A 1020 3.89 -41.00 -13.52
C ALA A 1020 3.52 -40.82 -15.00
N GLU A 1021 2.24 -40.65 -15.33
CA GLU A 1021 1.73 -40.56 -16.70
C GLU A 1021 2.12 -39.26 -17.41
N ASP A 1022 2.22 -38.15 -16.67
CA ASP A 1022 2.43 -36.79 -17.19
C ASP A 1022 3.64 -36.07 -16.55
N ASN A 1023 4.18 -36.57 -15.43
CA ASN A 1023 5.20 -35.92 -14.57
C ASN A 1023 4.67 -34.63 -13.91
N ASN A 1024 3.35 -34.54 -13.70
CA ASN A 1024 2.76 -33.43 -12.95
C ASN A 1024 2.99 -33.59 -11.45
N VAL A 1025 3.26 -32.46 -10.80
CA VAL A 1025 3.57 -32.38 -9.38
C VAL A 1025 2.36 -31.85 -8.64
N TYR A 1026 1.92 -32.60 -7.64
CA TYR A 1026 0.81 -32.25 -6.77
C TYR A 1026 1.31 -31.99 -5.35
N LEU A 1027 0.48 -31.29 -4.57
CA LEU A 1027 0.76 -30.92 -3.19
C LEU A 1027 -0.53 -31.03 -2.37
N GLN A 1028 -0.44 -31.57 -1.17
CA GLN A 1028 -1.50 -31.52 -0.17
C GLN A 1028 -0.93 -31.14 1.20
N ARG A 1029 -1.55 -30.15 1.86
CA ARG A 1029 -1.26 -29.77 3.24
C ARG A 1029 -2.17 -30.49 4.22
N PHE A 1030 -1.68 -30.69 5.44
CA PHE A 1030 -2.38 -31.38 6.51
C PHE A 1030 -2.22 -30.65 7.85
N ASP A 1031 -3.27 -30.69 8.68
CA ASP A 1031 -3.21 -30.24 10.07
C ASP A 1031 -2.48 -31.27 10.97
N ALA A 1032 -2.25 -30.92 12.24
CA ALA A 1032 -1.62 -31.82 13.21
C ALA A 1032 -2.46 -33.08 13.53
N ALA A 1033 -3.76 -33.08 13.21
CA ALA A 1033 -4.64 -34.24 13.28
C ALA A 1033 -4.62 -35.10 11.99
N GLY A 1034 -3.83 -34.71 10.98
CA GLY A 1034 -3.67 -35.39 9.69
C GLY A 1034 -4.81 -35.14 8.71
N ASN A 1035 -5.65 -34.13 8.93
CA ASN A 1035 -6.76 -33.79 8.03
C ASN A 1035 -6.27 -32.85 6.93
N ALA A 1036 -6.76 -33.03 5.71
CA ALA A 1036 -6.39 -32.20 4.57
C ALA A 1036 -6.82 -30.73 4.78
N VAL A 1037 -5.91 -29.79 4.49
CA VAL A 1037 -6.11 -28.34 4.60
C VAL A 1037 -5.95 -27.68 3.24
N GLY A 1038 -7.00 -27.02 2.76
CA GLY A 1038 -7.03 -26.41 1.43
C GLY A 1038 -7.25 -27.45 0.31
N SER A 1039 -7.06 -27.00 -0.93
CA SER A 1039 -7.14 -27.84 -2.13
C SER A 1039 -5.83 -28.57 -2.43
N GLN A 1040 -5.85 -29.43 -3.44
CA GLN A 1040 -4.72 -30.21 -3.95
C GLN A 1040 -4.21 -29.63 -5.30
N PRO A 1041 -3.54 -28.46 -5.32
CA PRO A 1041 -3.13 -27.83 -6.57
C PRO A 1041 -2.08 -28.65 -7.33
N GLN A 1042 -2.18 -28.63 -8.65
CA GLN A 1042 -1.02 -28.90 -9.51
C GLN A 1042 -0.04 -27.73 -9.36
N ILE A 1043 1.21 -28.04 -9.04
CA ILE A 1043 2.25 -27.05 -8.74
C ILE A 1043 3.02 -26.62 -10.00
N ASN A 1044 3.23 -27.54 -10.95
CA ASN A 1044 4.09 -27.37 -12.13
C ASN A 1044 3.37 -26.85 -13.40
N THR A 1045 2.22 -26.18 -13.30
CA THR A 1045 1.32 -25.86 -14.43
C THR A 1045 1.94 -25.17 -15.65
N LEU A 1046 3.15 -24.59 -15.52
CA LEU A 1046 3.87 -23.90 -16.59
C LEU A 1046 5.14 -24.63 -17.08
N VAL A 1047 5.57 -25.74 -16.45
CA VAL A 1047 6.86 -26.40 -16.74
C VAL A 1047 6.77 -27.93 -16.69
N SER A 1048 7.50 -28.61 -17.58
CA SER A 1048 7.72 -30.05 -17.47
C SER A 1048 8.91 -30.30 -16.55
N CYS A 1049 8.67 -30.95 -15.42
CA CYS A 1049 9.60 -31.09 -14.31
C CYS A 1049 9.86 -32.54 -13.93
N VAL A 1050 10.96 -32.77 -13.20
CA VAL A 1050 11.39 -34.09 -12.71
C VAL A 1050 12.14 -33.92 -11.38
N GLY A 1051 11.91 -34.80 -10.42
CA GLY A 1051 12.41 -34.69 -9.05
C GLY A 1051 11.71 -33.56 -8.28
N VAL A 1052 11.13 -33.90 -7.13
CA VAL A 1052 10.48 -32.98 -6.20
C VAL A 1052 11.12 -33.05 -4.83
N ASP A 1053 11.16 -31.93 -4.12
CA ASP A 1053 11.62 -31.82 -2.75
C ASP A 1053 10.91 -30.66 -2.02
N VAL A 1054 10.86 -30.69 -0.70
CA VAL A 1054 10.22 -29.65 0.12
C VAL A 1054 10.90 -29.49 1.47
N ALA A 1055 11.10 -28.23 1.89
CA ALA A 1055 11.60 -27.88 3.20
C ALA A 1055 10.74 -26.78 3.84
N ALA A 1056 10.65 -26.77 5.17
CA ALA A 1056 9.90 -25.79 5.94
C ALA A 1056 10.79 -24.99 6.91
N ASP A 1057 10.40 -23.74 7.19
CA ASP A 1057 11.02 -22.90 8.22
C ASP A 1057 10.34 -23.06 9.59
N ALA A 1058 10.97 -22.54 10.64
CA ALA A 1058 10.46 -22.61 12.01
C ALA A 1058 9.17 -21.79 12.26
N ALA A 1059 8.70 -21.02 11.27
CA ALA A 1059 7.41 -20.34 11.26
C ALA A 1059 6.37 -21.07 10.38
N GLY A 1060 6.67 -22.28 9.92
CA GLY A 1060 5.77 -23.13 9.15
C GLY A 1060 5.61 -22.75 7.67
N ASN A 1061 6.36 -21.76 7.17
CA ASN A 1061 6.39 -21.48 5.73
C ASN A 1061 7.21 -22.57 5.04
N PHE A 1062 6.89 -22.90 3.79
CA PHE A 1062 7.59 -23.97 3.07
C PHE A 1062 7.97 -23.56 1.65
N VAL A 1063 9.04 -24.17 1.16
CA VAL A 1063 9.56 -23.98 -0.20
C VAL A 1063 9.53 -25.33 -0.91
N VAL A 1064 8.87 -25.36 -2.06
CA VAL A 1064 8.88 -26.50 -2.98
C VAL A 1064 10.02 -26.31 -3.98
N ALA A 1065 10.84 -27.34 -4.18
CA ALA A 1065 11.86 -27.38 -5.21
C ALA A 1065 11.51 -28.43 -6.29
N LEU A 1066 11.81 -28.12 -7.55
CA LEU A 1066 11.75 -29.05 -8.67
C LEU A 1066 12.86 -28.77 -9.70
N ARG A 1067 13.12 -29.73 -10.59
CA ARG A 1067 14.02 -29.50 -11.74
C ARG A 1067 13.24 -29.42 -13.05
N ALA A 1068 13.24 -28.25 -13.68
CA ALA A 1068 12.61 -28.05 -14.99
C ALA A 1068 13.44 -28.66 -16.12
N THR A 1069 12.76 -29.13 -17.18
CA THR A 1069 13.39 -29.84 -18.31
C THR A 1069 13.23 -29.14 -19.67
N ASN A 1070 12.21 -28.29 -19.84
CA ASN A 1070 11.82 -27.75 -21.15
C ASN A 1070 12.00 -26.22 -21.31
N LEU A 1071 11.65 -25.42 -20.30
CA LEU A 1071 11.67 -23.94 -20.36
C LEU A 1071 12.80 -23.36 -19.51
N THR A 1072 14.03 -23.46 -20.02
CA THR A 1072 15.29 -23.20 -19.30
C THR A 1072 15.58 -24.23 -18.21
N PRO A 1073 16.32 -25.31 -18.54
CA PRO A 1073 16.68 -26.35 -17.57
C PRO A 1073 17.44 -25.79 -16.36
N GLY A 1074 17.06 -26.24 -15.17
CA GLY A 1074 17.63 -25.77 -13.90
C GLY A 1074 16.81 -26.24 -12.70
N VAL A 1075 17.26 -25.90 -11.50
CA VAL A 1075 16.46 -26.03 -10.27
C VAL A 1075 15.60 -24.78 -10.14
N TRP A 1076 14.31 -24.98 -9.85
CA TRP A 1076 13.34 -23.91 -9.62
C TRP A 1076 12.67 -24.12 -8.27
N ILE A 1077 12.39 -23.03 -7.58
CA ILE A 1077 11.72 -23.01 -6.28
C ILE A 1077 10.48 -22.12 -6.30
N ARG A 1078 9.49 -22.46 -5.47
CA ARG A 1078 8.30 -21.66 -5.20
C ARG A 1078 8.02 -21.65 -3.71
N GLY A 1079 7.79 -20.46 -3.15
CA GLY A 1079 7.61 -20.27 -1.72
C GLY A 1079 6.15 -20.10 -1.34
N PHE A 1080 5.78 -20.66 -0.19
CA PHE A 1080 4.44 -20.60 0.37
C PHE A 1080 4.49 -20.20 1.84
N ASN A 1081 3.52 -19.42 2.30
CA ASN A 1081 3.32 -19.16 3.72
C ASN A 1081 2.70 -20.38 4.41
N TYR A 1082 2.70 -20.43 5.74
CA TYR A 1082 2.11 -21.55 6.51
C TYR A 1082 0.64 -21.86 6.13
N ASP A 1083 -0.14 -20.84 5.77
CA ASP A 1083 -1.54 -20.96 5.34
C ASP A 1083 -1.73 -21.54 3.91
N GLY A 1084 -0.65 -21.66 3.14
CA GLY A 1084 -0.64 -22.12 1.75
C GLY A 1084 -0.76 -21.01 0.70
N THR A 1085 -0.81 -19.73 1.10
CA THR A 1085 -0.72 -18.60 0.16
C THR A 1085 0.69 -18.49 -0.44
N GLU A 1086 0.81 -17.94 -1.65
CA GLU A 1086 2.11 -17.77 -2.29
C GLU A 1086 2.94 -16.68 -1.58
N LYS A 1087 4.16 -17.04 -1.20
CA LYS A 1087 5.17 -16.17 -0.58
C LYS A 1087 6.13 -15.60 -1.63
N PHE A 1088 6.43 -16.37 -2.68
CA PHE A 1088 7.10 -15.91 -3.90
C PHE A 1088 6.86 -16.87 -5.08
N ALA A 1089 6.76 -16.29 -6.28
CA ALA A 1089 6.56 -17.01 -7.54
C ALA A 1089 7.78 -17.84 -7.98
N TRP A 1090 7.59 -18.67 -9.01
CA TRP A 1090 8.64 -19.54 -9.57
C TRP A 1090 9.96 -18.81 -9.84
N SER A 1091 10.97 -19.16 -9.06
CA SER A 1091 12.30 -18.53 -9.09
C SER A 1091 13.36 -19.59 -9.40
N ARG A 1092 14.21 -19.33 -10.39
CA ARG A 1092 15.29 -20.26 -10.82
C ARG A 1092 16.54 -20.05 -9.99
N ILE A 1093 17.05 -21.11 -9.36
CA ILE A 1093 18.36 -21.09 -8.69
C ILE A 1093 19.43 -21.28 -9.77
N ASP A 1094 20.18 -20.22 -10.07
CA ASP A 1094 21.36 -20.26 -10.93
C ASP A 1094 22.63 -20.16 -10.06
N SER A 1095 23.66 -20.93 -10.38
CA SER A 1095 24.86 -21.06 -9.53
C SER A 1095 25.84 -19.89 -9.71
N GLY A 1096 25.38 -18.65 -9.53
CA GLY A 1096 26.18 -17.46 -9.83
C GLY A 1096 25.59 -16.09 -9.48
N ASN A 1097 24.46 -16.03 -8.77
CA ASN A 1097 23.93 -14.86 -8.07
C ASN A 1097 23.06 -15.38 -6.92
#